data_AF-A0AA96UY37-F1
#
_entry.id   AF-A0AA96UY37-F1
#
_cell.length_a   1.000
_cell.length_b   1.000
_cell.length_c   1.000
_cell.angle_alpha   90.00
_cell.angle_beta   90.00
_cell.angle_gamma   90.00
#
_symmetry.space_group_name_H-M   'P 1'
#
loop_
_entity.id
_entity.type
_entity.pdbx_description
1 polymer ?
#
loop_
_entity_poly.entity_id
_entity_poly.type
_entity_poly.pdbx_seq_one_letter_code
_entity_poly.pdbx_strand_id
1 'polypeptide(L)'
;MSQEELLENLIKTSIRTKYSTTIPTEEEVYEIANGLRVVCDITEEEFQNVIKSIHSSMGIRVEEGISVKNESTYSPWIKNRKAETDLYYWNRYVEYLQHDMQWNSRLISTLDKDTDAIMDFIGDPKDTEWQRRGLIFGDVQSGKTANYTAICNKAADYGFEVIILLTGTIESLRRQTQERLDAGFVGRSSQEALNKNIVTKVKGVGYYSKGEKRYPISFTSTSANGDFNKRTVTNLNLGISSAAEPVLLVIKKNKSVLENLYGWLEAFNTDENGKINVPLLLLDDEADNASINTKTDDITVINKSIRNLLNLFSKAAYVGITATPFANIFIDPKSDDEMVKEDLFPKDFIYLLNPPSNYIGPNQIFGDSEVLLEPIEIIDEDEMGETFRKKTKSMEVIEELPGSLKEAMTYFVLTNIIRNYRGQENKHKSMLVNVSHYTNIQNQVAILANEWLVNTQTDIRLYSKLPEALECKTISNFKEVFEKYQLDKHIEWRTVQEDLEKEVLAYDIKTINQKSQEKLDYGNYENGASIIAIGGNSLSRGLTLEGLSVSYFYRSSKMYDTLMQMGRWFGYRDSYADLIKIWMTEDMKDWYSFVTDASNELKNEVILMNRHDLTPRHFGLQVRAHPDSLLVTARNKMRSTETIERSISVEGKVIETSYFSMNEAELSANKKNVGQFLENIKSHKTADKLLWKDVPSEQVIELLNKYLSHPLDIKFNREGLIEYIEKSSKLRYWDVSIPEGKEIKIKTAGVEHSPFVRDSERYRSNTLRVGKSRSRVRDITFTKAGLDENTVKEISSRFELENSGKRAPGEAYLIPDRKPLLMLYFINPVIKKESLDIQDTYYGMGLAFPSSNEPYDRSIEKNRKVRYVLNRRKLEEEGFLEYEEDDEDDDI
;
A
#
# COMPACT_ATOMS: atom_id res chain seq x y z
N MET A 1 13.76 3.61 31.45
CA MET A 1 14.75 3.33 30.40
C MET A 1 15.58 2.15 30.88
N SER A 2 15.50 1.03 30.18
CA SER A 2 16.28 -0.18 30.51
C SER A 2 17.79 0.05 30.23
N GLN A 3 18.66 -0.81 30.76
CA GLN A 3 20.10 -0.77 30.44
C GLN A 3 20.35 -1.06 28.96
N GLU A 4 19.53 -1.92 28.33
CA GLU A 4 19.54 -2.16 26.88
C GLU A 4 19.21 -0.91 26.08
N GLU A 5 18.11 -0.21 26.42
CA GLU A 5 17.72 1.03 25.74
C GLU A 5 18.78 2.12 25.93
N LEU A 6 19.39 2.18 27.12
CA LEU A 6 20.47 3.11 27.39
C LEU A 6 21.69 2.81 26.50
N LEU A 7 22.12 1.56 26.44
CA LEU A 7 23.26 1.16 25.61
C LEU A 7 22.96 1.38 24.12
N GLU A 8 21.80 0.96 23.64
CA GLU A 8 21.38 1.16 22.25
C GLU A 8 21.39 2.65 21.89
N ASN A 9 20.88 3.51 22.77
CA ASN A 9 20.90 4.97 22.59
C ASN A 9 22.33 5.53 22.58
N LEU A 10 23.21 5.04 23.45
CA LEU A 10 24.62 5.45 23.49
C LEU A 10 25.37 5.06 22.20
N ILE A 11 25.14 3.83 21.71
CA ILE A 11 25.76 3.34 20.48
C ILE A 11 25.22 4.10 19.27
N LYS A 12 23.90 4.23 19.14
CA LYS A 12 23.27 5.03 18.08
C LYS A 12 23.77 6.47 18.10
N THR A 13 23.91 7.07 19.27
CA THR A 13 24.45 8.44 19.42
C THR A 13 25.92 8.54 19.02
N SER A 14 26.73 7.55 19.39
CA SER A 14 28.16 7.53 19.06
C SER A 14 28.40 7.28 17.57
N ILE A 15 27.66 6.34 16.97
CA ILE A 15 27.63 6.13 15.52
C ILE A 15 27.22 7.42 14.82
N ARG A 16 26.13 8.05 15.27
CA ARG A 16 25.62 9.30 14.68
C ARG A 16 26.63 10.45 14.76
N THR A 17 27.38 10.54 15.85
CA THR A 17 28.39 11.59 16.05
C THR A 17 29.64 11.35 15.20
N LYS A 18 30.09 10.09 15.10
CA LYS A 18 31.34 9.71 14.42
C LYS A 18 31.16 9.50 12.92
N TYR A 19 29.97 9.09 12.47
CA TYR A 19 29.64 8.74 11.10
C TYR A 19 28.42 9.51 10.59
N SER A 20 28.50 10.84 10.60
CA SER A 20 27.38 11.72 10.17
C SER A 20 27.13 11.71 8.66
N THR A 21 28.12 11.28 7.86
CA THR A 21 28.08 11.30 6.38
C THR A 21 28.44 9.96 5.73
N THR A 22 28.90 8.98 6.51
CA THR A 22 29.37 7.68 6.03
C THR A 22 28.71 6.54 6.80
N ILE A 23 28.77 5.31 6.25
CA ILE A 23 28.22 4.12 6.91
C ILE A 23 29.35 3.49 7.73
N PRO A 24 29.20 3.29 9.05
CA PRO A 24 30.17 2.50 9.79
C PRO A 24 30.12 1.05 9.30
N THR A 25 31.27 0.40 9.22
CA THR A 25 31.36 -1.04 8.97
C THR A 25 30.83 -1.83 10.17
N GLU A 26 30.56 -3.11 9.97
CA GLU A 26 30.11 -4.00 11.05
C GLU A 26 31.12 -4.04 12.20
N GLU A 27 32.42 -4.11 11.87
CA GLU A 27 33.50 -4.03 12.86
C GLU A 27 33.50 -2.71 13.63
N GLU A 28 33.29 -1.56 12.96
CA GLU A 28 33.24 -0.24 13.61
C GLU A 28 32.04 -0.09 14.56
N VAL A 29 30.88 -0.66 14.20
CA VAL A 29 29.71 -0.72 15.08
C VAL A 29 30.01 -1.56 16.31
N TYR A 30 30.61 -2.74 16.12
CA TYR A 30 31.01 -3.62 17.22
C TYR A 30 32.08 -2.98 18.12
N GLU A 31 33.04 -2.23 17.58
CA GLU A 31 34.03 -1.50 18.38
C GLU A 31 33.38 -0.45 19.29
N ILE A 32 32.49 0.38 18.72
CA ILE A 32 31.74 1.39 19.49
C ILE A 32 30.90 0.71 20.58
N ALA A 33 30.20 -0.34 20.20
CA ALA A 33 29.31 -1.06 21.10
C ALA A 33 30.07 -1.73 22.25
N ASN A 34 31.19 -2.39 21.98
CA ASN A 34 32.03 -2.97 23.02
C ASN A 34 32.62 -1.91 23.94
N GLY A 35 33.01 -0.75 23.41
CA GLY A 35 33.50 0.37 24.23
C GLY A 35 32.44 0.95 25.17
N LEU A 36 31.19 1.02 24.72
CA LEU A 36 30.07 1.58 25.50
C LEU A 36 29.39 0.55 26.41
N ARG A 37 29.51 -0.74 26.08
CA ARG A 37 29.01 -1.83 26.92
C ARG A 37 29.62 -1.80 28.32
N VAL A 38 30.87 -1.37 28.47
CA VAL A 38 31.55 -1.29 29.78
C VAL A 38 30.81 -0.38 30.77
N VAL A 39 29.98 0.53 30.27
CA VAL A 39 29.23 1.52 31.06
C VAL A 39 27.79 1.07 31.37
N CYS A 40 27.36 -0.07 30.83
CA CYS A 40 26.01 -0.62 30.99
C CYS A 40 26.11 -2.05 31.54
N ASP A 41 25.37 -2.36 32.60
CA ASP A 41 25.32 -3.71 33.17
C ASP A 41 24.34 -4.57 32.37
N ILE A 42 24.85 -5.22 31.31
CA ILE A 42 24.06 -6.03 30.38
C ILE A 42 24.72 -7.39 30.08
N THR A 43 23.89 -8.41 29.88
CA THR A 43 24.32 -9.76 29.51
C THR A 43 24.82 -9.83 28.06
N GLU A 44 25.47 -10.95 27.69
CA GLU A 44 25.90 -11.16 26.31
C GLU A 44 24.72 -11.27 25.34
N GLU A 45 23.62 -11.89 25.75
CA GLU A 45 22.42 -12.04 24.93
C GLU A 45 21.75 -10.69 24.65
N GLU A 46 21.60 -9.87 25.69
CA GLU A 46 21.09 -8.49 25.59
C GLU A 46 21.99 -7.64 24.68
N PHE A 47 23.31 -7.80 24.79
CA PHE A 47 24.26 -7.10 23.92
C PHE A 47 24.08 -7.47 22.45
N GLN A 48 23.97 -8.76 22.13
CA GLN A 48 23.75 -9.20 20.75
C GLN A 48 22.39 -8.75 20.20
N ASN A 49 21.36 -8.68 21.04
CA ASN A 49 20.05 -8.14 20.65
C ASN A 49 20.13 -6.64 20.31
N VAL A 50 20.85 -5.84 21.12
CA VAL A 50 21.11 -4.42 20.85
C VAL A 50 21.85 -4.24 19.53
N ILE A 51 22.91 -5.02 19.29
CA ILE A 51 23.67 -4.98 18.03
C ILE A 51 22.78 -5.31 16.82
N LYS A 52 21.98 -6.38 16.92
CA LYS A 52 21.08 -6.82 15.86
C LYS A 52 20.02 -5.75 15.54
N SER A 53 19.50 -5.07 16.56
CA SER A 53 18.59 -3.92 16.41
C SER A 53 19.27 -2.78 15.65
N ILE A 54 20.51 -2.45 16.00
CA ILE A 54 21.28 -1.36 15.37
C ILE A 54 21.56 -1.67 13.89
N HIS A 55 22.04 -2.88 13.58
CA HIS A 55 22.27 -3.29 12.19
C HIS A 55 21.00 -3.27 11.35
N SER A 56 19.88 -3.75 11.91
CA SER A 56 18.57 -3.69 11.27
C SER A 56 18.19 -2.25 10.92
N SER A 57 18.37 -1.31 11.86
CA SER A 57 18.06 0.11 11.65
C SER A 57 18.96 0.82 10.63
N MET A 58 20.23 0.41 10.52
CA MET A 58 21.22 0.97 9.58
C MET A 58 21.06 0.44 8.15
N GLY A 59 20.51 -0.77 8.01
CA GLY A 59 20.25 -1.42 6.72
C GLY A 59 19.07 -0.82 5.94
N ILE A 60 18.27 0.04 6.58
CA ILE A 60 17.11 0.68 5.95
C ILE A 60 17.57 1.63 4.84
N ARG A 61 17.08 1.39 3.63
CA ARG A 61 17.29 2.23 2.44
C ARG A 61 16.00 2.94 2.08
N VAL A 62 16.09 4.20 1.70
CA VAL A 62 14.97 4.98 1.14
C VAL A 62 15.48 5.67 -0.10
N GLU A 63 14.73 5.56 -1.18
CA GLU A 63 14.99 6.27 -2.41
C GLU A 63 14.21 7.59 -2.39
N GLU A 64 14.77 8.62 -3.03
CA GLU A 64 14.07 9.90 -3.22
C GLU A 64 12.76 9.69 -3.99
N GLY A 65 11.76 10.50 -3.69
CA GLY A 65 10.49 10.49 -4.40
C GLY A 65 10.62 10.95 -5.85
N ILE A 66 9.57 10.71 -6.62
CA ILE A 66 9.52 11.03 -8.06
C ILE A 66 8.47 12.10 -8.27
N SER A 67 8.82 13.16 -9.01
CA SER A 67 7.92 14.28 -9.26
C SER A 67 7.61 14.46 -10.73
N VAL A 68 6.38 14.86 -11.01
CA VAL A 68 5.91 15.35 -12.30
C VAL A 68 5.44 16.77 -12.07
N LYS A 69 5.88 17.73 -12.87
CA LYS A 69 5.66 19.15 -12.62
C LYS A 69 5.32 19.89 -13.89
N ASN A 70 4.62 21.02 -13.74
CA ASN A 70 4.38 21.93 -14.84
C ASN A 70 5.51 22.97 -14.91
N GLU A 71 6.40 22.84 -15.89
CA GLU A 71 7.53 23.77 -16.08
C GLU A 71 7.09 25.22 -16.33
N SER A 72 5.88 25.46 -16.85
CA SER A 72 5.40 26.83 -17.09
C SER A 72 5.03 27.58 -15.81
N THR A 73 4.75 26.87 -14.71
CA THR A 73 4.39 27.48 -13.42
C THR A 73 5.47 27.27 -12.36
N TYR A 74 6.57 26.57 -12.69
CA TYR A 74 7.65 26.25 -11.78
C TYR A 74 8.81 27.25 -11.87
N SER A 75 9.24 27.73 -10.71
CA SER A 75 10.48 28.49 -10.56
C SER A 75 11.18 28.02 -9.27
N PRO A 76 12.39 27.44 -9.35
CA PRO A 76 13.13 27.01 -8.16
C PRO A 76 13.44 28.20 -7.24
N TRP A 77 13.12 28.09 -5.95
CA TRP A 77 13.30 29.20 -5.01
C TRP A 77 13.91 28.78 -3.67
N ILE A 78 13.69 27.53 -3.23
CA ILE A 78 14.17 27.01 -1.95
C ILE A 78 15.69 27.05 -1.87
N LYS A 79 16.40 26.62 -2.92
CA LYS A 79 17.87 26.52 -2.90
C LYS A 79 18.56 27.85 -2.55
N ASN A 80 18.03 28.96 -3.07
CA ASN A 80 18.57 30.29 -2.81
C ASN A 80 18.13 30.80 -1.43
N ARG A 81 16.84 30.62 -1.07
CA ARG A 81 16.32 31.09 0.23
C ARG A 81 16.84 30.31 1.43
N LYS A 82 17.20 29.02 1.27
CA LYS A 82 17.62 28.14 2.38
C LYS A 82 18.84 28.69 3.12
N ALA A 83 19.75 29.38 2.43
CA ALA A 83 20.93 29.99 3.03
C ALA A 83 20.63 31.25 3.86
N GLU A 84 19.51 31.93 3.57
CA GLU A 84 19.11 33.20 4.20
C GLU A 84 17.99 33.03 5.24
N THR A 85 17.43 31.83 5.35
CA THR A 85 16.26 31.54 6.18
C THR A 85 16.69 30.87 7.48
N ASP A 86 16.20 31.37 8.62
CA ASP A 86 16.30 30.65 9.89
C ASP A 86 15.34 29.46 9.86
N LEU A 87 15.88 28.26 9.69
CA LEU A 87 15.13 26.99 9.65
C LEU A 87 14.74 26.53 11.06
N TYR A 88 14.20 27.44 11.87
CA TYR A 88 13.88 27.22 13.27
C TYR A 88 12.95 26.02 13.45
N TYR A 89 11.84 26.00 12.72
CA TYR A 89 10.78 25.02 12.84
C TYR A 89 11.24 23.66 12.31
N TRP A 90 11.92 23.63 11.16
CA TRP A 90 12.48 22.41 10.60
C TRP A 90 13.55 21.78 11.50
N ASN A 91 14.49 22.56 12.03
CA ASN A 91 15.61 22.04 12.83
C ASN A 91 15.14 21.34 14.11
N ARG A 92 14.18 21.92 14.84
CA ARG A 92 13.62 21.24 16.03
C ARG A 92 12.82 19.97 15.65
N TYR A 93 12.26 19.91 14.45
CA TYR A 93 11.55 18.71 13.96
C TYR A 93 12.54 17.61 13.59
N VAL A 94 13.69 17.96 12.98
CA VAL A 94 14.81 17.04 12.78
C VAL A 94 15.29 16.46 14.11
N GLU A 95 15.49 17.30 15.13
CA GLU A 95 15.89 16.84 16.47
C GLU A 95 14.82 15.89 17.06
N TYR A 96 13.53 16.23 16.96
CA TYR A 96 12.44 15.36 17.40
C TYR A 96 12.42 14.01 16.66
N LEU A 97 12.55 14.00 15.33
CA LEU A 97 12.61 12.76 14.55
C LEU A 97 13.82 11.91 14.95
N GLN A 98 14.96 12.55 15.20
CA GLN A 98 16.21 11.89 15.52
C GLN A 98 16.24 11.32 16.94
N HIS A 99 15.67 12.03 17.91
CA HIS A 99 15.79 11.70 19.33
C HIS A 99 14.56 10.98 19.89
N ASP A 100 13.35 11.43 19.55
CA ASP A 100 12.11 10.85 20.09
C ASP A 100 11.61 9.72 19.20
N MET A 101 11.62 9.93 17.87
CA MET A 101 11.17 8.92 16.90
C MET A 101 12.28 7.94 16.50
N GLN A 102 13.52 8.19 16.90
CA GLN A 102 14.71 7.39 16.62
C GLN A 102 14.95 7.11 15.12
N TRP A 103 14.59 8.06 14.25
CA TRP A 103 14.85 7.94 12.83
C TRP A 103 16.35 8.04 12.53
N ASN A 104 16.83 7.20 11.62
CA ASN A 104 18.20 7.28 11.16
C ASN A 104 18.42 8.52 10.27
N SER A 105 19.67 8.98 10.16
CA SER A 105 20.01 10.20 9.42
C SER A 105 19.69 10.13 7.92
N ARG A 106 19.65 8.93 7.32
CA ARG A 106 19.28 8.77 5.89
C ARG A 106 17.79 9.02 5.66
N LEU A 107 16.95 8.50 6.54
CA LEU A 107 15.49 8.73 6.51
C LEU A 107 15.20 10.23 6.61
N ILE A 108 15.85 10.91 7.57
CA ILE A 108 15.71 12.34 7.77
C ILE A 108 16.24 13.12 6.56
N SER A 109 17.39 12.73 5.99
CA SER A 109 17.94 13.38 4.80
C SER A 109 17.05 13.21 3.56
N THR A 110 16.43 12.05 3.39
CA THR A 110 15.49 11.80 2.28
C THR A 110 14.22 12.63 2.47
N LEU A 111 13.68 12.66 3.69
CA LEU A 111 12.57 13.55 4.06
C LEU A 111 12.92 15.03 3.80
N ASP A 112 14.14 15.47 4.12
CA ASP A 112 14.59 16.85 3.85
C ASP A 112 14.52 17.15 2.34
N LYS A 113 15.11 16.28 1.51
CA LYS A 113 15.14 16.44 0.06
C LYS A 113 13.75 16.41 -0.57
N ASP A 114 12.95 15.41 -0.22
CA ASP A 114 11.59 15.26 -0.75
C ASP A 114 10.74 16.50 -0.43
N THR A 115 10.83 16.98 0.81
CA THR A 115 10.02 18.11 1.25
C THR A 115 10.57 19.45 0.74
N ASP A 116 11.88 19.59 0.50
CA ASP A 116 12.43 20.74 -0.22
C ASP A 116 11.89 20.78 -1.66
N ALA A 117 11.88 19.65 -2.38
CA ALA A 117 11.35 19.57 -3.73
C ALA A 117 9.85 19.91 -3.77
N ILE A 118 9.07 19.39 -2.82
CA ILE A 118 7.64 19.70 -2.70
C ILE A 118 7.42 21.19 -2.41
N MET A 119 8.17 21.78 -1.46
CA MET A 119 8.05 23.21 -1.14
C MET A 119 8.35 24.09 -2.36
N ASP A 120 9.32 23.69 -3.17
CA ASP A 120 9.67 24.34 -4.44
C ASP A 120 8.46 24.42 -5.40
N PHE A 121 7.56 23.41 -5.38
CA PHE A 121 6.35 23.39 -6.22
C PHE A 121 5.15 24.16 -5.62
N ILE A 122 5.13 24.42 -4.31
CA ILE A 122 4.03 25.06 -3.59
C ILE A 122 3.97 26.58 -3.86
N GLY A 123 5.10 27.21 -4.24
CA GLY A 123 5.22 28.65 -4.56
C GLY A 123 5.92 29.47 -3.46
N ASP A 124 6.63 30.54 -3.83
CA ASP A 124 7.35 31.38 -2.86
C ASP A 124 6.39 32.36 -2.17
N PRO A 125 6.32 32.36 -0.82
CA PRO A 125 5.60 33.37 -0.02
C PRO A 125 5.88 34.83 -0.37
N LYS A 126 7.08 35.13 -0.90
CA LYS A 126 7.53 36.49 -1.27
C LYS A 126 6.97 36.99 -2.60
N ASP A 127 6.44 36.11 -3.44
CA ASP A 127 5.80 36.52 -4.69
C ASP A 127 4.50 37.30 -4.42
N THR A 128 3.96 37.94 -5.46
CA THR A 128 2.76 38.78 -5.36
C THR A 128 1.49 37.96 -5.27
N GLU A 129 1.19 37.14 -6.28
CA GLU A 129 -0.02 36.34 -6.36
C GLU A 129 0.25 35.01 -7.06
N TRP A 130 -0.35 33.93 -6.57
CA TRP A 130 -0.29 32.62 -7.20
C TRP A 130 -1.34 31.67 -6.63
N GLN A 131 -1.74 30.71 -7.47
CA GLN A 131 -2.58 29.57 -7.09
C GLN A 131 -1.87 28.29 -7.54
N ARG A 132 -1.67 27.36 -6.61
CA ARG A 132 -1.02 26.07 -6.87
C ARG A 132 -1.94 24.92 -6.48
N ARG A 133 -1.97 23.87 -7.31
CA ARG A 133 -2.69 22.60 -7.09
C ARG A 133 -1.74 21.43 -7.30
N GLY A 134 -1.47 20.69 -6.22
CA GLY A 134 -0.60 19.52 -6.26
C GLY A 134 -1.21 18.28 -5.60
N LEU A 135 -0.62 17.13 -5.91
CA LEU A 135 -0.97 15.83 -5.32
C LEU A 135 0.29 15.12 -4.83
N ILE A 136 0.30 14.71 -3.57
CA ILE A 136 1.29 13.81 -3.00
C ILE A 136 0.61 12.47 -2.76
N PHE A 137 1.16 11.39 -3.29
CA PHE A 137 0.66 10.06 -2.96
C PHE A 137 1.77 9.03 -2.78
N GLY A 138 1.43 7.95 -2.09
CA GLY A 138 2.36 6.86 -1.77
C GLY A 138 1.65 5.78 -0.97
N ASP A 139 2.35 4.69 -0.61
CA ASP A 139 1.71 3.52 -0.01
C ASP A 139 0.99 3.78 1.33
N VAL A 140 0.00 2.95 1.66
CA VAL A 140 -0.77 3.06 2.91
C VAL A 140 0.19 2.94 4.11
N GLN A 141 0.21 3.94 5.02
CA GLN A 141 1.15 4.00 6.15
C GLN A 141 2.65 4.11 5.77
N SER A 142 2.98 4.61 4.57
CA SER A 142 4.36 4.80 4.12
C SER A 142 5.13 5.98 4.74
N GLY A 143 4.51 6.78 5.62
CA GLY A 143 5.15 7.99 6.19
C GLY A 143 4.63 9.33 5.65
N LYS A 144 3.46 9.36 4.99
CA LYS A 144 2.78 10.59 4.55
C LYS A 144 2.63 11.65 5.66
N THR A 145 2.36 11.21 6.89
CA THR A 145 2.22 12.12 8.04
C THR A 145 3.52 12.83 8.41
N ALA A 146 4.66 12.15 8.34
CA ALA A 146 5.95 12.79 8.56
C ALA A 146 6.26 13.81 7.45
N ASN A 147 5.92 13.47 6.19
CA ASN A 147 6.04 14.37 5.04
C ASN A 147 5.23 15.66 5.22
N TYR A 148 3.93 15.58 5.50
CA TYR A 148 3.14 16.81 5.66
C TYR A 148 3.52 17.60 6.92
N THR A 149 3.98 16.93 7.98
CA THR A 149 4.47 17.63 9.18
C THR A 149 5.77 18.37 8.89
N ALA A 150 6.67 17.77 8.12
CA ALA A 150 7.88 18.44 7.61
C ALA A 150 7.53 19.64 6.74
N ILE A 151 6.57 19.50 5.82
CA ILE A 151 6.06 20.60 4.99
C ILE A 151 5.51 21.73 5.87
N CYS A 152 4.72 21.45 6.92
CA CYS A 152 4.25 22.48 7.85
C CYS A 152 5.41 23.25 8.52
N ASN A 153 6.44 22.53 9.00
CA ASN A 153 7.61 23.16 9.62
C ASN A 153 8.35 24.05 8.62
N LYS A 154 8.62 23.56 7.40
CA LYS A 154 9.32 24.34 6.36
C LYS A 154 8.49 25.52 5.87
N ALA A 155 7.19 25.33 5.67
CA ALA A 155 6.29 26.40 5.27
C ALA A 155 6.33 27.56 6.26
N ALA A 156 6.28 27.26 7.56
CA ALA A 156 6.43 28.26 8.61
C ALA A 156 7.78 29.00 8.56
N ASP A 157 8.90 28.28 8.34
CA ASP A 157 10.23 28.90 8.21
C ASP A 157 10.32 29.83 6.98
N TYR A 158 9.68 29.44 5.86
CA TYR A 158 9.71 30.22 4.62
C TYR A 158 8.70 31.37 4.54
N GLY A 159 7.84 31.54 5.55
CA GLY A 159 6.93 32.67 5.68
C GLY A 159 5.48 32.40 5.27
N PHE A 160 5.03 31.15 5.28
CA PHE A 160 3.60 30.86 5.24
C PHE A 160 2.96 31.23 6.58
N GLU A 161 1.94 32.09 6.54
CA GLU A 161 1.29 32.61 7.74
C GLU A 161 0.07 31.78 8.14
N VAL A 162 -0.56 31.09 7.18
CA VAL A 162 -1.75 30.27 7.42
C VAL A 162 -1.54 28.86 6.91
N ILE A 163 -1.67 27.88 7.80
CA ILE A 163 -1.61 26.46 7.48
C ILE A 163 -2.94 25.81 7.90
N ILE A 164 -3.67 25.30 6.92
CA ILE A 164 -4.92 24.57 7.13
C ILE A 164 -4.68 23.11 6.76
N LEU A 165 -4.92 22.18 7.69
CA LEU A 165 -4.90 20.75 7.42
C LEU A 165 -6.33 20.19 7.51
N LEU A 166 -6.87 19.78 6.36
CA LEU A 166 -8.12 19.06 6.25
C LEU A 166 -7.89 17.57 6.54
N THR A 167 -8.67 17.03 7.46
CA THR A 167 -8.71 15.59 7.77
C THR A 167 -9.98 14.95 7.18
N GLY A 168 -10.24 13.68 7.47
CA GLY A 168 -11.51 13.03 7.10
C GLY A 168 -12.75 13.67 7.75
N THR A 169 -13.88 12.96 7.70
CA THR A 169 -15.16 13.44 8.24
C THR A 169 -15.34 13.18 9.75
N ILE A 170 -14.41 12.44 10.37
CA ILE A 170 -14.54 11.89 11.73
C ILE A 170 -13.68 12.70 12.71
N GLU A 171 -14.28 13.10 13.83
CA GLU A 171 -13.61 13.92 14.86
C GLU A 171 -12.41 13.24 15.53
N SER A 172 -12.45 11.92 15.71
CA SER A 172 -11.32 11.18 16.32
C SER A 172 -10.06 11.23 15.47
N LEU A 173 -10.22 11.16 14.15
CA LEU A 173 -9.16 11.28 13.15
C LEU A 173 -8.55 12.68 13.17
N ARG A 174 -9.40 13.71 13.18
CA ARG A 174 -8.98 15.11 13.32
C ARG A 174 -8.17 15.33 14.60
N ARG A 175 -8.65 14.83 15.73
CA ARG A 175 -7.96 14.92 17.03
C ARG A 175 -6.61 14.21 17.02
N GLN A 176 -6.51 13.02 16.45
CA GLN A 176 -5.23 12.31 16.35
C GLN A 176 -4.23 13.09 15.51
N THR A 177 -4.69 13.67 14.39
CA THR A 177 -3.85 14.50 13.53
C THR A 177 -3.40 15.77 14.25
N GLN A 178 -4.29 16.40 15.02
CA GLN A 178 -3.93 17.53 15.89
C GLN A 178 -2.87 17.14 16.92
N GLU A 179 -3.00 16.01 17.62
CA GLU A 179 -1.99 15.59 18.61
C GLU A 179 -0.62 15.35 17.94
N ARG A 180 -0.60 14.77 16.74
CA ARG A 180 0.63 14.59 15.96
C ARG A 180 1.27 15.91 15.56
N LEU A 181 0.47 16.89 15.12
CA LEU A 181 0.97 18.23 14.82
C LEU A 181 1.35 19.01 16.08
N ASP A 182 0.68 18.82 17.21
CA ASP A 182 1.05 19.42 18.48
C ASP A 182 2.45 18.97 18.90
N ALA A 183 2.77 17.68 18.72
CA ALA A 183 4.08 17.11 19.00
C ALA A 183 5.13 17.43 17.91
N GLY A 184 4.77 17.42 16.63
CA GLY A 184 5.70 17.54 15.50
C GLY A 184 5.87 18.95 14.92
N PHE A 185 4.97 19.89 15.26
CA PHE A 185 4.98 21.27 14.74
C PHE A 185 4.55 22.34 15.74
N VAL A 186 3.60 22.14 16.64
CA VAL A 186 3.25 23.23 17.58
C VAL A 186 4.27 23.31 18.70
N GLY A 187 4.67 22.18 19.27
CA GLY A 187 5.61 22.09 20.40
C GLY A 187 4.95 22.24 21.78
N ARG A 188 3.61 22.29 21.83
CA ARG A 188 2.83 22.47 23.06
C ARG A 188 1.41 21.93 22.89
N SER A 189 0.75 21.64 24.01
CA SER A 189 -0.65 21.17 24.00
C SER A 189 -1.61 22.25 23.49
N SER A 190 -2.28 22.00 22.35
CA SER A 190 -3.31 22.90 21.80
C SER A 190 -4.52 23.05 22.72
N GLN A 191 -4.88 22.00 23.46
CA GLN A 191 -6.00 22.01 24.41
C GLN A 191 -5.73 22.96 25.58
N GLU A 192 -4.51 22.92 26.12
CA GLU A 192 -4.12 23.79 27.24
C GLU A 192 -3.82 25.21 26.75
N ALA A 193 -3.28 25.38 25.54
CA ALA A 193 -2.97 26.68 24.97
C ALA A 193 -4.21 27.57 24.76
N LEU A 194 -5.36 26.96 24.45
CA LEU A 194 -6.63 27.69 24.28
C LEU A 194 -7.33 28.00 25.62
N ASN A 195 -6.86 27.43 26.73
CA ASN A 195 -7.44 27.66 28.05
C ASN A 195 -6.56 28.62 28.85
N LYS A 196 -6.99 29.89 28.95
CA LYS A 196 -6.27 30.96 29.68
C LYS A 196 -6.00 30.65 31.16
N ASN A 197 -6.66 29.66 31.75
CA ASN A 197 -6.52 29.28 33.15
C ASN A 197 -5.54 28.12 33.40
N ILE A 198 -4.87 27.60 32.37
CA ILE A 198 -3.98 26.43 32.49
C ILE A 198 -2.59 26.78 31.95
N VAL A 199 -1.55 26.39 32.69
CA VAL A 199 -0.17 26.47 32.22
C VAL A 199 0.01 25.47 31.08
N THR A 200 0.32 25.96 29.88
CA THR A 200 0.48 25.11 28.69
C THR A 200 1.74 24.24 28.82
N LYS A 201 1.57 22.92 28.71
CA LYS A 201 2.69 21.97 28.72
C LYS A 201 3.39 21.94 27.38
N VAL A 202 4.72 21.89 27.45
CA VAL A 202 5.61 21.62 26.32
C VAL A 202 5.46 20.16 25.91
N LYS A 203 5.51 19.88 24.60
CA LYS A 203 5.46 18.53 24.03
C LYS A 203 6.34 18.45 22.77
N GLY A 204 6.88 17.26 22.49
CA GLY A 204 7.63 16.94 21.26
C GLY A 204 8.67 18.00 20.88
N VAL A 205 8.54 18.58 19.69
CA VAL A 205 9.45 19.61 19.15
C VAL A 205 9.70 20.81 20.07
N GLY A 206 8.80 21.11 21.01
CA GLY A 206 8.98 22.20 21.96
C GLY A 206 10.10 21.96 22.98
N TYR A 207 10.55 20.72 23.17
CA TYR A 207 11.75 20.40 23.96
C TYR A 207 13.05 20.74 23.24
N TYR A 208 13.00 20.90 21.92
CA TYR A 208 14.15 21.13 21.04
C TYR A 208 14.24 22.59 20.54
N SER A 209 13.39 23.49 21.05
CA SER A 209 13.44 24.92 20.78
C SER A 209 14.72 25.56 21.34
N LYS A 210 15.59 26.05 20.45
CA LYS A 210 16.81 26.80 20.80
C LYS A 210 16.54 28.30 20.68
N GLY A 211 17.06 29.12 21.60
CA GLY A 211 16.88 30.58 21.58
C GLY A 211 15.48 31.04 22.02
N GLU A 212 14.95 32.08 21.37
CA GLU A 212 13.60 32.59 21.64
C GLU A 212 12.55 31.55 21.23
N LYS A 213 11.61 31.27 22.13
CA LYS A 213 10.62 30.20 21.92
C LYS A 213 9.47 30.71 21.06
N ARG A 214 9.41 30.21 19.84
CA ARG A 214 8.39 30.53 18.84
C ARG A 214 7.40 29.37 18.73
N TYR A 215 6.12 29.67 18.87
CA TYR A 215 5.06 28.66 18.85
C TYR A 215 3.95 29.08 17.89
N PRO A 216 3.59 28.21 16.91
CA PRO A 216 2.42 28.43 16.09
C PRO A 216 1.15 28.64 16.94
N ILE A 217 0.22 29.43 16.41
CA ILE A 217 -1.07 29.70 17.03
C ILE A 217 -2.07 28.68 16.48
N SER A 218 -2.47 27.72 17.32
CA SER A 218 -3.50 26.74 16.95
C SER A 218 -4.89 27.24 17.34
N PHE A 219 -5.79 27.40 16.38
CA PHE A 219 -7.20 27.75 16.64
C PHE A 219 -8.11 26.53 16.83
N THR A 220 -7.55 25.34 16.63
CA THR A 220 -8.17 24.04 16.94
C THR A 220 -7.39 23.34 18.05
N SER A 221 -8.02 22.37 18.71
CA SER A 221 -7.39 21.60 19.78
C SER A 221 -7.75 20.12 19.81
N THR A 222 -7.08 19.38 20.69
CA THR A 222 -7.36 17.96 20.96
C THR A 222 -8.61 17.72 21.83
N SER A 223 -9.33 18.78 22.24
CA SER A 223 -10.60 18.65 22.96
C SER A 223 -11.68 17.96 22.11
N ALA A 224 -12.67 17.34 22.74
CA ALA A 224 -13.78 16.67 22.02
C ALA A 224 -14.61 17.61 21.14
N ASN A 225 -14.70 18.89 21.52
CA ASN A 225 -15.28 19.99 20.73
C ASN A 225 -14.18 20.97 20.25
N GLY A 226 -12.97 20.46 20.05
CA GLY A 226 -11.78 21.25 19.72
C GLY A 226 -11.66 21.62 18.24
N ASP A 227 -12.63 21.26 17.41
CA ASP A 227 -12.72 21.68 16.02
C ASP A 227 -13.06 23.18 15.92
N PHE A 228 -12.95 23.77 14.72
CA PHE A 228 -13.13 25.21 14.56
C PHE A 228 -14.54 25.67 14.97
N ASN A 229 -14.59 26.67 15.85
CA ASN A 229 -15.81 27.29 16.34
C ASN A 229 -15.61 28.81 16.45
N LYS A 230 -16.51 29.58 15.80
CA LYS A 230 -16.52 31.05 15.82
C LYS A 230 -16.40 31.62 17.24
N ARG A 231 -17.11 31.04 18.22
CA ARG A 231 -17.10 31.52 19.61
C ARG A 231 -15.70 31.47 20.23
N THR A 232 -14.91 30.45 19.92
CA THR A 232 -13.54 30.31 20.44
C THR A 232 -12.65 31.43 19.91
N VAL A 233 -12.75 31.75 18.62
CA VAL A 233 -11.87 32.74 17.96
C VAL A 233 -12.26 34.17 18.29
N THR A 234 -13.56 34.50 18.31
CA THR A 234 -14.05 35.82 18.74
C THR A 234 -13.65 36.14 20.18
N ASN A 235 -13.64 35.15 21.07
CA ASN A 235 -13.19 35.34 22.46
C ASN A 235 -11.67 35.57 22.61
N LEU A 236 -10.89 35.25 21.58
CA LEU A 236 -9.43 35.44 21.58
C LEU A 236 -9.01 36.81 21.04
N ASN A 237 -9.87 37.53 20.30
CA ASN A 237 -9.55 38.80 19.63
C ASN A 237 -8.29 38.73 18.74
N LEU A 238 -8.01 37.56 18.14
CA LEU A 238 -6.83 37.35 17.29
C LEU A 238 -7.22 37.41 15.81
N GLY A 239 -6.73 38.42 15.08
CA GLY A 239 -6.71 38.43 13.61
C GLY A 239 -5.42 37.79 13.10
N ILE A 240 -5.44 37.19 11.90
CA ILE A 240 -4.26 36.52 11.32
C ILE A 240 -3.12 37.52 11.11
N SER A 241 -3.44 38.72 10.61
CA SER A 241 -2.49 39.82 10.36
C SER A 241 -1.83 40.40 11.62
N SER A 242 -2.31 40.04 12.80
CA SER A 242 -1.74 40.45 14.10
C SER A 242 -0.85 39.37 14.74
N ALA A 243 -0.77 38.17 14.14
CA ALA A 243 0.00 37.06 14.66
C ALA A 243 1.47 37.18 14.23
N ALA A 244 2.39 37.20 15.20
CA ALA A 244 3.83 37.14 14.92
C ALA A 244 4.30 35.73 14.49
N GLU A 245 3.46 34.71 14.66
CA GLU A 245 3.75 33.31 14.38
C GLU A 245 2.64 32.69 13.53
N PRO A 246 2.95 31.65 12.74
CA PRO A 246 1.99 31.05 11.82
C PRO A 246 0.77 30.46 12.53
N VAL A 247 -0.38 30.55 11.87
CA VAL A 247 -1.65 30.01 12.31
C VAL A 247 -1.81 28.57 11.81
N LEU A 248 -2.18 27.67 12.72
CA LEU A 248 -2.52 26.28 12.42
C LEU A 248 -4.02 26.02 12.66
N LEU A 249 -4.66 25.39 11.67
CA LEU A 249 -6.05 24.93 11.71
C LEU A 249 -6.14 23.48 11.27
N VAL A 250 -6.43 22.56 12.20
CA VAL A 250 -6.67 21.14 11.89
C VAL A 250 -8.16 20.86 11.96
N ILE A 251 -8.80 20.78 10.80
CA ILE A 251 -10.26 20.75 10.67
C ILE A 251 -10.74 19.49 9.96
N LYS A 252 -11.98 19.07 10.24
CA LYS A 252 -12.61 17.96 9.53
C LYS A 252 -13.31 18.45 8.26
N LYS A 253 -13.48 17.55 7.28
CA LYS A 253 -14.29 17.80 6.07
C LYS A 253 -15.78 17.84 6.40
N ASN A 254 -16.23 18.95 6.98
CA ASN A 254 -17.62 19.18 7.38
C ASN A 254 -18.11 20.54 6.90
N LYS A 255 -19.30 20.54 6.29
CA LYS A 255 -19.96 21.74 5.74
C LYS A 255 -19.94 22.91 6.73
N SER A 256 -20.53 22.72 7.91
CA SER A 256 -20.71 23.79 8.89
C SER A 256 -19.38 24.32 9.42
N VAL A 257 -18.36 23.46 9.57
CA VAL A 257 -17.02 23.87 10.02
C VAL A 257 -16.35 24.74 8.96
N LEU A 258 -16.37 24.30 7.69
CA LEU A 258 -15.76 25.04 6.58
C LEU A 258 -16.47 26.38 6.32
N GLU A 259 -17.80 26.40 6.32
CA GLU A 259 -18.60 27.64 6.17
C GLU A 259 -18.34 28.61 7.33
N ASN A 260 -18.17 28.09 8.55
CA ASN A 260 -17.83 28.92 9.70
C ASN A 260 -16.43 29.52 9.59
N LEU A 261 -15.46 28.75 9.12
CA LEU A 261 -14.09 29.21 8.90
C LEU A 261 -14.05 30.27 7.80
N TYR A 262 -14.68 30.00 6.66
CA TYR A 262 -14.77 30.95 5.54
C TYR A 262 -15.36 32.28 6.00
N GLY A 263 -16.53 32.26 6.65
CA GLY A 263 -17.18 33.49 7.09
C GLY A 263 -16.40 34.26 8.17
N TRP A 264 -15.56 33.59 8.96
CA TRP A 264 -14.66 34.28 9.89
C TRP A 264 -13.44 34.89 9.17
N LEU A 265 -12.85 34.17 8.22
CA LEU A 265 -11.74 34.68 7.40
C LEU A 265 -12.19 35.92 6.61
N GLU A 266 -13.34 35.82 5.95
CA GLU A 266 -13.96 36.90 5.16
C GLU A 266 -14.28 38.12 6.04
N ALA A 267 -14.89 37.93 7.22
CA ALA A 267 -15.32 39.07 8.04
C ALA A 267 -14.16 39.83 8.73
N PHE A 268 -13.02 39.18 8.98
CA PHE A 268 -11.98 39.73 9.87
C PHE A 268 -10.58 39.82 9.26
N ASN A 269 -10.33 39.26 8.07
CA ASN A 269 -8.97 39.16 7.52
C ASN A 269 -8.84 39.62 6.06
N THR A 270 -9.94 39.93 5.36
CA THR A 270 -9.87 40.43 3.99
C THR A 270 -9.51 41.91 3.94
N ASP A 271 -8.81 42.29 2.88
CA ASP A 271 -8.56 43.67 2.48
C ASP A 271 -9.78 44.31 1.82
N GLU A 272 -9.61 45.54 1.31
CA GLU A 272 -10.64 46.29 0.59
C GLU A 272 -11.13 45.60 -0.69
N ASN A 273 -10.34 44.68 -1.26
CA ASN A 273 -10.70 43.89 -2.44
C ASN A 273 -11.38 42.56 -2.08
N GLY A 274 -11.65 42.31 -0.79
CA GLY A 274 -12.23 41.05 -0.33
C GLY A 274 -11.24 39.88 -0.39
N LYS A 275 -9.92 40.15 -0.42
CA LYS A 275 -8.86 39.14 -0.49
C LYS A 275 -7.99 39.13 0.75
N ILE A 276 -7.41 37.97 1.03
CA ILE A 276 -6.42 37.80 2.08
C ILE A 276 -5.04 37.73 1.43
N ASN A 277 -4.19 38.73 1.70
CA ASN A 277 -2.87 38.88 1.07
C ASN A 277 -1.71 38.23 1.83
N VAL A 278 -2.00 37.16 2.57
CA VAL A 278 -0.98 36.34 3.24
C VAL A 278 -0.92 34.95 2.62
N PRO A 279 0.25 34.25 2.62
CA PRO A 279 0.37 32.94 1.98
C PRO A 279 -0.36 31.83 2.75
N LEU A 280 -1.27 31.14 2.07
CA LEU A 280 -2.00 29.97 2.56
C LEU A 280 -1.38 28.67 2.05
N LEU A 281 -1.13 27.74 2.97
CA LEU A 281 -0.93 26.33 2.68
C LEU A 281 -2.14 25.53 3.16
N LEU A 282 -2.89 24.93 2.23
CA LEU A 282 -4.01 24.04 2.50
C LEU A 282 -3.60 22.60 2.13
N LEU A 283 -3.46 21.77 3.16
CA LEU A 283 -3.14 20.35 3.05
C LEU A 283 -4.42 19.53 3.20
N ASP A 284 -4.67 18.61 2.28
CA ASP A 284 -5.87 17.79 2.27
C ASP A 284 -5.52 16.30 2.45
N ASP A 285 -5.60 15.81 3.69
CA ASP A 285 -5.36 14.40 4.01
C ASP A 285 -6.57 13.53 3.64
N GLU A 286 -6.30 12.35 3.08
CA GLU A 286 -7.30 11.52 2.40
C GLU A 286 -8.06 12.31 1.32
N ALA A 287 -7.33 13.03 0.45
CA ALA A 287 -7.90 13.88 -0.62
C ALA A 287 -8.82 13.12 -1.59
N ASP A 288 -8.77 11.79 -1.62
CA ASP A 288 -9.68 10.91 -2.37
C ASP A 288 -11.09 10.81 -1.72
N ASN A 289 -11.25 11.34 -0.50
CA ASN A 289 -12.48 11.31 0.28
C ASN A 289 -13.06 12.71 0.54
N ALA A 290 -14.37 12.86 0.28
CA ALA A 290 -15.22 14.03 0.51
C ALA A 290 -14.85 15.34 -0.22
N SER A 291 -13.58 15.62 -0.50
CA SER A 291 -13.12 16.82 -1.19
C SER A 291 -13.41 16.81 -2.69
N ILE A 292 -13.53 15.64 -3.29
CA ILE A 292 -13.79 15.47 -4.73
C ILE A 292 -15.27 15.77 -5.03
N ASN A 293 -15.53 16.48 -6.12
CA ASN A 293 -16.89 16.69 -6.59
C ASN A 293 -17.50 15.36 -7.05
N THR A 294 -18.68 15.02 -6.54
CA THR A 294 -19.35 13.73 -6.82
C THR A 294 -20.75 13.88 -7.40
N LYS A 295 -21.19 15.11 -7.66
CA LYS A 295 -22.49 15.43 -8.26
C LYS A 295 -22.28 15.77 -9.75
N THR A 296 -23.32 15.57 -10.58
CA THR A 296 -23.27 15.70 -12.06
C THR A 296 -23.38 17.16 -12.50
N ASP A 297 -24.37 17.88 -11.96
CA ASP A 297 -24.78 19.19 -12.50
C ASP A 297 -24.59 20.32 -11.47
N ASP A 298 -23.90 20.03 -10.36
CA ASP A 298 -23.96 20.82 -9.14
C ASP A 298 -22.71 20.53 -8.30
N ILE A 299 -22.08 21.53 -7.68
CA ILE A 299 -20.85 21.32 -6.90
C ILE A 299 -21.21 20.72 -5.54
N THR A 300 -20.50 19.67 -5.10
CA THR A 300 -20.65 19.20 -3.71
C THR A 300 -20.26 20.29 -2.72
N VAL A 301 -20.99 20.37 -1.60
CA VAL A 301 -20.82 21.48 -0.66
C VAL A 301 -19.38 21.57 -0.12
N ILE A 302 -18.75 20.44 0.18
CA ILE A 302 -17.38 20.41 0.69
C ILE A 302 -16.39 20.89 -0.38
N ASN A 303 -16.50 20.40 -1.62
CA ASN A 303 -15.64 20.84 -2.72
C ASN A 303 -15.79 22.36 -2.95
N LYS A 304 -17.03 22.87 -3.01
CA LYS A 304 -17.32 24.31 -3.11
C LYS A 304 -16.68 25.11 -1.98
N SER A 305 -16.80 24.65 -0.74
CA SER A 305 -16.20 25.35 0.42
C SER A 305 -14.66 25.38 0.34
N ILE A 306 -14.01 24.30 -0.12
CA ILE A 306 -12.55 24.29 -0.29
C ILE A 306 -12.13 25.28 -1.38
N ARG A 307 -12.81 25.27 -2.55
CA ARG A 307 -12.52 26.22 -3.63
C ARG A 307 -12.73 27.68 -3.18
N ASN A 308 -13.81 27.96 -2.45
CA ASN A 308 -14.07 29.28 -1.88
C ASN A 308 -12.95 29.73 -0.93
N LEU A 309 -12.47 28.84 -0.05
CA LEU A 309 -11.35 29.14 0.83
C LEU A 309 -10.09 29.47 0.04
N LEU A 310 -9.73 28.66 -0.97
CA LEU A 310 -8.55 28.90 -1.80
C LEU A 310 -8.64 30.23 -2.57
N ASN A 311 -9.83 30.55 -3.07
CA ASN A 311 -10.11 31.80 -3.77
C ASN A 311 -10.10 33.02 -2.85
N LEU A 312 -10.28 32.87 -1.54
CA LEU A 312 -10.25 34.00 -0.60
C LEU A 312 -8.83 34.57 -0.44
N PHE A 313 -7.79 33.79 -0.72
CA PHE A 313 -6.40 34.18 -0.61
C PHE A 313 -5.80 34.52 -1.98
N SER A 314 -4.96 35.56 -2.05
CA SER A 314 -4.21 35.88 -3.29
C SER A 314 -3.01 34.94 -3.52
N LYS A 315 -2.55 34.28 -2.46
CA LYS A 315 -1.48 33.28 -2.46
C LYS A 315 -1.95 32.01 -1.79
N ALA A 316 -2.30 30.98 -2.56
CA ALA A 316 -2.81 29.73 -1.99
C ALA A 316 -2.29 28.49 -2.70
N ALA A 317 -1.81 27.54 -1.90
CA ALA A 317 -1.47 26.20 -2.36
C ALA A 317 -2.45 25.19 -1.78
N TYR A 318 -3.04 24.38 -2.66
CA TYR A 318 -3.77 23.18 -2.28
C TYR A 318 -2.91 21.96 -2.60
N VAL A 319 -2.65 21.12 -1.60
CA VAL A 319 -1.90 19.88 -1.76
C VAL A 319 -2.76 18.72 -1.26
N GLY A 320 -3.27 17.93 -2.20
CA GLY A 320 -3.96 16.68 -1.90
C GLY A 320 -2.97 15.61 -1.45
N ILE A 321 -3.27 14.87 -0.39
CA ILE A 321 -2.41 13.81 0.15
C ILE A 321 -3.24 12.54 0.28
N THR A 322 -2.84 11.46 -0.39
CA THR A 322 -3.59 10.20 -0.34
C THR A 322 -2.73 8.96 -0.58
N ALA A 323 -3.26 7.79 -0.23
CA ALA A 323 -2.71 6.50 -0.67
C ALA A 323 -3.32 6.00 -1.98
N THR A 324 -4.51 6.48 -2.32
CA THR A 324 -5.37 5.94 -3.38
C THR A 324 -5.84 7.08 -4.29
N PRO A 325 -4.96 7.59 -5.18
CA PRO A 325 -5.25 8.78 -5.98
C PRO A 325 -6.27 8.56 -7.11
N PHE A 326 -6.87 7.36 -7.20
CA PHE A 326 -7.80 6.98 -8.26
C PHE A 326 -8.96 7.96 -8.47
N ALA A 327 -9.47 8.56 -7.40
CA ALA A 327 -10.56 9.51 -7.52
C ALA A 327 -10.06 10.91 -7.95
N ASN A 328 -8.84 11.29 -7.55
CA ASN A 328 -8.26 12.61 -7.82
C ASN A 328 -7.91 12.76 -9.31
N ILE A 329 -7.51 11.68 -9.98
CA ILE A 329 -7.19 11.67 -11.42
C ILE A 329 -8.41 11.77 -12.33
N PHE A 330 -9.61 11.51 -11.80
CA PHE A 330 -10.86 11.63 -12.55
C PHE A 330 -11.49 13.02 -12.47
N ILE A 331 -10.88 13.96 -11.73
CA ILE A 331 -11.30 15.37 -11.78
C ILE A 331 -11.02 15.90 -13.19
N ASP A 332 -12.00 16.54 -13.82
CA ASP A 332 -11.84 17.10 -15.16
C ASP A 332 -10.83 18.28 -15.12
N PRO A 333 -9.71 18.23 -15.86
CA PRO A 333 -8.74 19.33 -15.89
C PRO A 333 -9.30 20.64 -16.47
N LYS A 334 -10.43 20.58 -17.20
CA LYS A 334 -11.10 21.71 -17.85
C LYS A 334 -12.37 22.17 -17.12
N SER A 335 -12.75 21.57 -15.98
CA SER A 335 -13.94 22.02 -15.25
C SER A 335 -13.65 23.34 -14.52
N ASP A 336 -13.66 24.43 -15.27
CA ASP A 336 -13.77 25.78 -14.75
C ASP A 336 -15.26 26.08 -14.57
N ASP A 337 -15.67 26.35 -13.34
CA ASP A 337 -17.06 26.73 -13.04
C ASP A 337 -17.17 28.25 -13.03
N GLU A 338 -18.15 28.81 -13.76
CA GLU A 338 -18.38 30.25 -13.88
C GLU A 338 -18.57 30.95 -12.52
N MET A 339 -19.06 30.24 -11.50
CA MET A 339 -19.29 30.79 -10.16
C MET A 339 -18.11 30.55 -9.19
N VAL A 340 -17.27 29.54 -9.40
CA VAL A 340 -16.25 29.11 -8.40
C VAL A 340 -14.87 28.78 -8.98
N LYS A 341 -14.41 29.37 -10.10
CA LYS A 341 -13.05 29.17 -10.67
C LYS A 341 -12.59 27.68 -10.73
N GLU A 342 -11.29 27.47 -10.88
CA GLU A 342 -10.58 26.19 -11.09
C GLU A 342 -10.87 25.12 -10.02
N ASP A 343 -11.03 23.85 -10.43
CA ASP A 343 -11.18 22.68 -9.53
C ASP A 343 -9.86 22.28 -8.80
N LEU A 344 -9.92 21.20 -8.03
CA LEU A 344 -8.83 20.64 -7.23
C LEU A 344 -7.93 19.66 -8.01
N PHE A 345 -8.05 19.60 -9.33
CA PHE A 345 -7.18 18.76 -10.16
C PHE A 345 -5.70 19.20 -9.97
N PRO A 346 -4.75 18.26 -9.77
CA PRO A 346 -3.36 18.59 -9.46
C PRO A 346 -2.58 19.03 -10.71
N LYS A 347 -2.91 20.20 -11.26
CA LYS A 347 -2.34 20.71 -12.51
C LYS A 347 -0.88 21.15 -12.42
N ASP A 348 -0.37 21.49 -11.24
CA ASP A 348 0.96 22.07 -11.08
C ASP A 348 2.02 21.03 -10.76
N PHE A 349 1.72 20.06 -9.88
CA PHE A 349 2.65 18.97 -9.59
C PHE A 349 2.00 17.70 -9.04
N ILE A 350 2.69 16.58 -9.23
CA ILE A 350 2.39 15.29 -8.62
C ILE A 350 3.69 14.73 -8.04
N TYR A 351 3.65 14.30 -6.79
CA TYR A 351 4.80 13.73 -6.09
C TYR A 351 4.48 12.32 -5.59
N LEU A 352 5.23 11.35 -6.08
CA LEU A 352 5.18 9.95 -5.66
C LEU A 352 6.22 9.70 -4.56
N LEU A 353 5.75 9.41 -3.35
CA LEU A 353 6.59 9.03 -2.22
C LEU A 353 6.99 7.56 -2.29
N ASN A 354 8.28 7.29 -2.14
CA ASN A 354 8.81 5.93 -2.03
C ASN A 354 8.85 5.49 -0.56
N PRO A 355 8.31 4.30 -0.23
CA PRO A 355 8.42 3.78 1.13
C PRO A 355 9.85 3.29 1.43
N PRO A 356 10.28 3.30 2.70
CA PRO A 356 11.53 2.68 3.11
C PRO A 356 11.60 1.18 2.85
N SER A 357 12.80 0.61 2.74
CA SER A 357 13.00 -0.81 2.41
C SER A 357 12.46 -1.80 3.45
N ASN A 358 12.26 -1.38 4.70
CA ASN A 358 11.67 -2.20 5.77
C ASN A 358 10.14 -2.07 5.87
N TYR A 359 9.51 -1.25 5.02
CA TYR A 359 8.06 -1.14 4.94
C TYR A 359 7.47 -2.38 4.25
N ILE A 360 6.45 -2.98 4.87
CA ILE A 360 5.69 -4.07 4.28
C ILE A 360 4.43 -3.49 3.63
N GLY A 361 4.44 -3.46 2.30
CA GLY A 361 3.36 -2.94 1.48
C GLY A 361 2.54 -4.03 0.80
N PRO A 362 1.60 -3.61 -0.06
CA PRO A 362 0.81 -4.52 -0.88
C PRO A 362 1.69 -5.41 -1.78
N ASN A 363 2.83 -4.92 -2.25
CA ASN A 363 3.74 -5.69 -3.12
C ASN A 363 4.38 -6.89 -2.43
N GLN A 364 4.72 -6.78 -1.15
CA GLN A 364 5.33 -7.87 -0.36
C GLN A 364 4.32 -8.97 0.01
N ILE A 365 3.03 -8.70 -0.07
CA ILE A 365 1.94 -9.62 0.35
C ILE A 365 1.16 -10.16 -0.84
N PHE A 366 0.75 -9.29 -1.77
CA PHE A 366 -0.17 -9.60 -2.88
C PHE A 366 0.44 -9.37 -4.27
N GLY A 367 1.59 -8.70 -4.36
CA GLY A 367 2.21 -8.35 -5.64
C GLY A 367 3.42 -9.23 -5.99
N ASP A 368 4.26 -8.70 -6.88
CA ASP A 368 5.50 -9.32 -7.33
C ASP A 368 6.70 -8.68 -6.64
N SER A 369 7.00 -9.11 -5.40
CA SER A 369 8.21 -8.74 -4.66
C SER A 369 9.24 -9.88 -4.70
N GLU A 370 10.53 -9.52 -4.63
CA GLU A 370 11.64 -10.48 -4.45
C GLU A 370 11.54 -11.21 -3.11
N VAL A 371 11.10 -10.49 -2.08
CA VAL A 371 10.84 -11.00 -0.73
C VAL A 371 9.33 -10.97 -0.51
N LEU A 372 8.69 -12.13 -0.67
CA LEU A 372 7.28 -12.33 -0.32
C LEU A 372 7.19 -12.96 1.06
N LEU A 373 6.26 -12.45 1.87
CA LEU A 373 6.04 -12.95 3.24
C LEU A 373 5.01 -14.09 3.30
N GLU A 374 4.26 -14.33 2.22
CA GLU A 374 3.12 -15.27 2.14
C GLU A 374 2.28 -15.37 3.45
N PRO A 375 1.82 -14.25 4.03
CA PRO A 375 1.20 -14.24 5.36
C PRO A 375 -0.30 -14.61 5.33
N ILE A 376 -0.83 -15.13 4.23
CA ILE A 376 -2.27 -15.29 4.04
C ILE A 376 -2.71 -16.71 4.40
N GLU A 377 -3.68 -16.82 5.30
CA GLU A 377 -4.48 -18.04 5.51
C GLU A 377 -5.87 -17.84 4.90
N ILE A 378 -6.32 -18.84 4.13
CA ILE A 378 -7.63 -18.78 3.48
C ILE A 378 -8.71 -19.23 4.45
N ILE A 379 -9.70 -18.36 4.65
CA ILE A 379 -10.93 -18.69 5.38
C ILE A 379 -11.87 -19.44 4.43
N ASP A 380 -12.41 -20.56 4.91
CA ASP A 380 -13.46 -21.30 4.21
C ASP A 380 -14.77 -20.50 4.21
N GLU A 381 -15.33 -20.24 3.03
CA GLU A 381 -16.59 -19.51 2.91
C GLU A 381 -17.78 -20.30 3.46
N ASP A 382 -17.73 -21.62 3.46
CA ASP A 382 -18.81 -22.46 3.97
C ASP A 382 -18.86 -22.41 5.50
N GLU A 383 -17.71 -22.47 6.18
CA GLU A 383 -17.58 -22.27 7.63
C GLU A 383 -18.14 -20.91 8.06
N MET A 384 -17.76 -19.86 7.33
CA MET A 384 -18.28 -18.52 7.57
C MET A 384 -19.75 -18.41 7.17
N GLY A 385 -20.19 -19.17 6.18
CA GLY A 385 -21.57 -19.22 5.75
C GLY A 385 -22.49 -19.86 6.79
N GLU A 386 -22.04 -20.92 7.44
CA GLU A 386 -22.75 -21.57 8.54
C GLU A 386 -22.85 -20.63 9.75
N THR A 387 -21.75 -19.94 10.07
CA THR A 387 -21.70 -19.01 11.20
C THR A 387 -22.45 -17.69 10.92
N PHE A 388 -22.38 -17.17 9.69
CA PHE A 388 -22.84 -15.80 9.35
C PHE A 388 -23.88 -15.70 8.20
N ARG A 389 -23.98 -16.65 7.24
CA ARG A 389 -24.80 -16.47 5.99
C ARG A 389 -26.30 -16.77 6.08
N LYS A 390 -26.87 -17.30 7.17
CA LYS A 390 -28.34 -17.47 7.25
C LYS A 390 -29.10 -16.39 8.04
N LYS A 391 -28.46 -15.27 8.38
CA LYS A 391 -29.04 -14.27 9.31
C LYS A 391 -28.98 -12.85 8.73
N THR A 392 -29.74 -12.60 7.66
CA THR A 392 -29.85 -11.30 6.97
C THR A 392 -30.68 -10.24 7.71
N LYS A 393 -31.12 -10.51 8.94
CA LYS A 393 -31.74 -9.52 9.83
C LYS A 393 -30.90 -9.37 11.09
N SER A 394 -30.80 -8.13 11.58
CA SER A 394 -30.03 -7.70 12.75
C SER A 394 -30.48 -8.28 14.10
N MET A 395 -31.18 -9.42 14.12
CA MET A 395 -31.98 -9.91 15.25
C MET A 395 -31.71 -11.36 15.67
N GLU A 396 -30.79 -12.11 15.03
CA GLU A 396 -30.51 -13.49 15.45
C GLU A 396 -29.10 -13.67 16.03
N VAL A 397 -29.02 -14.58 17.01
CA VAL A 397 -27.87 -14.84 17.89
C VAL A 397 -26.79 -15.66 17.18
N ILE A 398 -25.54 -15.26 17.30
CA ILE A 398 -24.35 -16.05 16.93
C ILE A 398 -24.07 -16.97 18.11
N GLU A 399 -24.07 -18.28 17.88
CA GLU A 399 -23.95 -19.28 18.95
C GLU A 399 -22.49 -19.62 19.28
N GLU A 400 -21.61 -19.60 18.29
CA GLU A 400 -20.20 -19.87 18.48
C GLU A 400 -19.30 -19.11 17.49
N LEU A 401 -18.01 -19.00 17.83
CA LEU A 401 -16.99 -18.50 16.91
C LEU A 401 -16.62 -19.59 15.87
N PRO A 402 -16.34 -19.20 14.61
CA PRO A 402 -15.73 -20.09 13.62
C PRO A 402 -14.44 -20.72 14.15
N GLY A 403 -14.17 -21.95 13.74
CA GLY A 403 -12.92 -22.65 14.04
C GLY A 403 -11.70 -21.88 13.57
N SER A 404 -11.74 -21.29 12.36
CA SER A 404 -10.67 -20.45 11.82
C SER A 404 -10.42 -19.19 12.66
N LEU A 405 -11.46 -18.57 13.25
CA LEU A 405 -11.28 -17.45 14.16
C LEU A 405 -10.68 -17.89 15.50
N LYS A 406 -11.13 -19.03 16.06
CA LYS A 406 -10.51 -19.62 17.26
C LYS A 406 -9.03 -19.92 17.02
N GLU A 407 -8.69 -20.46 15.84
CA GLU A 407 -7.31 -20.73 15.43
C GLU A 407 -6.48 -19.44 15.31
N ALA A 408 -7.03 -18.39 14.69
CA ALA A 408 -6.37 -17.09 14.58
C ALA A 408 -6.10 -16.45 15.95
N MET A 409 -7.03 -16.59 16.90
CA MET A 409 -6.86 -16.14 18.29
C MET A 409 -5.76 -16.94 19.00
N THR A 410 -5.73 -18.27 18.85
CA THR A 410 -4.63 -19.11 19.35
C THR A 410 -3.28 -18.70 18.76
N TYR A 411 -3.21 -18.49 17.44
CA TYR A 411 -2.00 -18.04 16.76
C TYR A 411 -1.52 -16.67 17.27
N PHE A 412 -2.44 -15.74 17.53
CA PHE A 412 -2.10 -14.44 18.10
C PHE A 412 -1.43 -14.57 19.48
N VAL A 413 -1.93 -15.46 20.33
CA VAL A 413 -1.31 -15.71 21.64
C VAL A 413 0.12 -16.21 21.49
N LEU A 414 0.31 -17.24 20.66
CA LEU A 414 1.62 -17.81 20.41
C LEU A 414 2.59 -16.79 19.82
N THR A 415 2.11 -15.99 18.84
CA THR A 415 2.89 -14.91 18.23
C THR A 415 3.41 -13.92 19.26
N ASN A 416 2.60 -13.57 20.25
CA ASN A 416 3.00 -12.62 21.27
C ASN A 416 4.09 -13.17 22.20
N ILE A 417 4.03 -14.46 22.52
CA ILE A 417 5.09 -15.15 23.27
C ILE A 417 6.41 -15.10 22.47
N ILE A 418 6.37 -15.45 21.18
CA ILE A 418 7.57 -15.39 20.32
C ILE A 418 8.10 -13.96 20.19
N ARG A 419 7.23 -12.96 20.10
CA ARG A 419 7.65 -11.55 20.10
C ARG A 419 8.32 -11.15 21.42
N ASN A 420 7.87 -11.65 22.57
CA ASN A 420 8.55 -11.40 23.85
C ASN A 420 9.97 -11.97 23.83
N TYR A 421 10.16 -13.20 23.33
CA TYR A 421 11.49 -13.80 23.15
C TYR A 421 12.39 -13.02 22.17
N ARG A 422 11.79 -12.20 21.30
CA ARG A 422 12.50 -11.29 20.38
C ARG A 422 12.70 -9.89 20.96
N GLY A 423 12.56 -9.71 22.28
CA GLY A 423 12.78 -8.44 22.98
C GLY A 423 11.62 -7.44 22.87
N GLN A 424 10.41 -7.87 22.50
CA GLN A 424 9.24 -7.00 22.36
C GLN A 424 8.24 -7.09 23.52
N GLU A 425 8.70 -7.45 24.72
CA GLU A 425 7.82 -7.63 25.90
C GLU A 425 7.02 -6.36 26.24
N ASN A 426 7.67 -5.19 26.20
CA ASN A 426 7.04 -3.90 26.54
C ASN A 426 6.43 -3.17 25.32
N LYS A 427 6.34 -3.83 24.16
CA LYS A 427 5.74 -3.24 22.95
C LYS A 427 4.26 -3.59 22.87
N HIS A 428 3.47 -2.72 22.24
CA HIS A 428 2.08 -3.05 21.94
C HIS A 428 2.01 -4.27 20.99
N LYS A 429 0.97 -5.07 21.19
CA LYS A 429 0.66 -6.32 20.50
C LYS A 429 -0.83 -6.31 20.19
N SER A 430 -1.20 -6.38 18.91
CA SER A 430 -2.62 -6.30 18.55
C SER A 430 -3.06 -7.30 17.49
N MET A 431 -4.33 -7.66 17.60
CA MET A 431 -5.09 -8.46 16.63
C MET A 431 -6.30 -7.66 16.16
N LEU A 432 -6.60 -7.73 14.86
CA LEU A 432 -7.78 -7.12 14.25
C LEU A 432 -8.79 -8.20 13.88
N VAL A 433 -10.06 -8.05 14.28
CA VAL A 433 -11.17 -8.88 13.84
C VAL A 433 -12.23 -8.01 13.15
N ASN A 434 -12.43 -8.22 11.86
CA ASN A 434 -13.39 -7.49 11.04
C ASN A 434 -14.26 -8.45 10.21
N VAL A 435 -15.41 -8.81 10.77
CA VAL A 435 -16.33 -9.78 10.17
C VAL A 435 -17.63 -9.16 9.66
N SER A 436 -18.01 -7.96 10.12
CA SER A 436 -19.27 -7.31 9.71
C SER A 436 -19.28 -5.81 9.96
N HIS A 437 -20.05 -5.05 9.17
CA HIS A 437 -20.35 -3.64 9.43
C HIS A 437 -21.44 -3.43 10.49
N TYR A 438 -22.22 -4.46 10.85
CA TYR A 438 -23.28 -4.35 11.84
C TYR A 438 -22.75 -4.41 13.28
N THR A 439 -23.03 -3.37 14.07
CA THR A 439 -22.62 -3.29 15.48
C THR A 439 -23.14 -4.44 16.34
N ASN A 440 -24.35 -4.95 16.07
CA ASN A 440 -24.88 -6.10 16.81
C ASN A 440 -24.00 -7.36 16.63
N ILE A 441 -23.61 -7.67 15.39
CA ILE A 441 -22.73 -8.81 15.09
C ILE A 441 -21.36 -8.60 15.74
N GLN A 442 -20.79 -7.39 15.67
CA GLN A 442 -19.52 -7.06 16.34
C GLN A 442 -19.57 -7.33 17.84
N ASN A 443 -20.64 -6.91 18.52
CA ASN A 443 -20.81 -7.10 19.96
C ASN A 443 -20.96 -8.59 20.31
N GLN A 444 -21.72 -9.36 19.54
CA GLN A 444 -21.88 -10.80 19.77
C GLN A 444 -20.57 -11.56 19.60
N VAL A 445 -19.81 -11.25 18.55
CA VAL A 445 -18.46 -11.81 18.34
C VAL A 445 -17.54 -11.44 19.50
N ALA A 446 -17.63 -10.22 20.04
CA ALA A 446 -16.85 -9.83 21.21
C ALA A 446 -17.24 -10.57 22.49
N ILE A 447 -18.52 -10.87 22.69
CA ILE A 447 -18.99 -11.69 23.82
C ILE A 447 -18.39 -13.09 23.71
N LEU A 448 -18.55 -13.75 22.57
CA LEU A 448 -18.04 -15.10 22.33
C LEU A 448 -16.51 -15.17 22.39
N ALA A 449 -15.80 -14.13 21.94
CA ALA A 449 -14.36 -14.03 22.07
C ALA A 449 -13.90 -13.88 23.53
N ASN A 450 -14.66 -13.14 24.35
CA ASN A 450 -14.42 -13.07 25.79
C ASN A 450 -14.69 -14.41 26.49
N GLU A 451 -15.76 -15.11 26.11
CA GLU A 451 -16.03 -16.46 26.63
C GLU A 451 -14.90 -17.43 26.27
N TRP A 452 -14.42 -17.40 25.02
CA TRP A 452 -13.24 -18.17 24.60
C TRP A 452 -11.99 -17.82 25.43
N LEU A 453 -11.73 -16.53 25.67
CA LEU A 453 -10.58 -16.08 26.44
C LEU A 453 -10.65 -16.55 27.89
N VAL A 454 -11.80 -16.41 28.55
CA VAL A 454 -12.00 -16.84 29.96
C VAL A 454 -11.83 -18.35 30.11
N ASN A 455 -12.39 -19.14 29.17
CA ASN A 455 -12.22 -20.59 29.17
C ASN A 455 -10.74 -20.97 28.95
N THR A 456 -10.07 -20.32 28.00
CA THR A 456 -8.64 -20.53 27.71
C THR A 456 -7.75 -20.18 28.91
N GLN A 457 -8.03 -19.06 29.59
CA GLN A 457 -7.33 -18.66 30.83
C GLN A 457 -7.51 -19.70 31.94
N THR A 458 -8.72 -20.22 32.08
CA THR A 458 -9.04 -21.23 33.11
C THR A 458 -8.28 -22.53 32.84
N ASP A 459 -8.35 -23.04 31.61
CA ASP A 459 -7.65 -24.27 31.22
C ASP A 459 -6.13 -24.14 31.37
N ILE A 460 -5.54 -23.01 30.91
CA ILE A 460 -4.10 -22.79 31.02
C ILE A 460 -3.68 -22.73 32.50
N ARG A 461 -4.40 -22.01 33.36
CA ARG A 461 -4.08 -21.95 34.79
C ARG A 461 -4.12 -23.32 35.48
N LEU A 462 -5.09 -24.15 35.10
CA LEU A 462 -5.28 -25.46 35.73
C LEU A 462 -4.30 -26.52 35.21
N TYR A 463 -4.01 -26.51 33.91
CA TYR A 463 -3.36 -27.66 33.24
C TYR A 463 -1.95 -27.36 32.71
N SER A 464 -1.57 -26.10 32.45
CA SER A 464 -0.31 -25.78 31.72
C SER A 464 0.98 -26.24 32.40
N LYS A 465 0.98 -26.37 33.73
CA LYS A 465 2.15 -26.80 34.52
C LYS A 465 2.14 -28.29 34.88
N LEU A 466 1.13 -29.04 34.45
CA LEU A 466 1.03 -30.47 34.73
C LEU A 466 1.88 -31.30 33.73
N PRO A 467 2.42 -32.46 34.15
CA PRO A 467 3.11 -33.37 33.23
C PRO A 467 2.22 -33.84 32.07
N GLU A 468 0.93 -34.02 32.32
CA GLU A 468 -0.09 -34.46 31.37
C GLU A 468 -0.83 -33.29 30.70
N ALA A 469 -0.24 -32.09 30.64
CA ALA A 469 -0.87 -30.88 30.11
C ALA A 469 -1.54 -31.06 28.73
N LEU A 470 -0.99 -31.92 27.87
CA LEU A 470 -1.52 -32.19 26.53
C LEU A 470 -2.83 -32.99 26.51
N GLU A 471 -3.26 -33.58 27.64
CA GLU A 471 -4.61 -34.16 27.76
C GLU A 471 -5.70 -33.08 27.76
N CYS A 472 -5.36 -31.84 28.12
CA CYS A 472 -6.24 -30.70 27.96
C CYS A 472 -6.35 -30.31 26.49
N LYS A 473 -7.57 -30.35 25.95
CA LYS A 473 -7.86 -30.00 24.55
C LYS A 473 -7.35 -28.61 24.17
N THR A 474 -7.45 -27.64 25.08
CA THR A 474 -6.97 -26.27 24.85
C THR A 474 -5.45 -26.25 24.65
N ILE A 475 -4.69 -26.92 25.51
CA ILE A 475 -3.22 -26.94 25.41
C ILE A 475 -2.77 -27.75 24.18
N SER A 476 -3.43 -28.87 23.88
CA SER A 476 -3.19 -29.63 22.64
C SER A 476 -3.39 -28.75 21.40
N ASN A 477 -4.48 -27.98 21.36
CA ASN A 477 -4.76 -27.07 20.25
C ASN A 477 -3.68 -25.99 20.09
N PHE A 478 -3.17 -25.42 21.18
CA PHE A 478 -2.05 -24.47 21.11
C PHE A 478 -0.78 -25.12 20.54
N LYS A 479 -0.48 -26.36 20.94
CA LYS A 479 0.67 -27.11 20.41
C LYS A 479 0.49 -27.40 18.91
N GLU A 480 -0.69 -27.84 18.51
CA GLU A 480 -1.02 -28.10 17.10
C GLU A 480 -0.85 -26.85 16.23
N VAL A 481 -1.31 -25.69 16.70
CA VAL A 481 -1.13 -24.41 15.99
C VAL A 481 0.35 -24.01 15.95
N PHE A 482 1.08 -24.15 17.06
CA PHE A 482 2.52 -23.86 17.11
C PHE A 482 3.31 -24.70 16.08
N GLU A 483 3.03 -26.00 16.00
CA GLU A 483 3.66 -26.93 15.07
C GLU A 483 3.21 -26.71 13.61
N LYS A 484 1.91 -26.42 13.38
CA LYS A 484 1.34 -26.13 12.06
C LYS A 484 2.06 -24.98 11.38
N TYR A 485 2.34 -23.91 12.13
CA TYR A 485 2.90 -22.68 11.57
C TYR A 485 4.42 -22.55 11.72
N GLN A 486 5.07 -23.43 12.49
CA GLN A 486 6.52 -23.37 12.72
C GLN A 486 7.00 -21.98 13.15
N LEU A 487 6.27 -21.37 14.11
CA LEU A 487 6.42 -19.95 14.50
C LEU A 487 7.86 -19.55 14.85
N ASP A 488 8.62 -20.44 15.47
CA ASP A 488 10.06 -20.29 15.62
C ASP A 488 10.73 -21.66 15.69
N LYS A 489 11.79 -21.87 14.90
CA LYS A 489 12.50 -23.16 14.83
C LYS A 489 13.51 -23.34 15.96
N HIS A 490 13.81 -22.27 16.70
CA HIS A 490 14.81 -22.28 17.77
C HIS A 490 14.17 -22.39 19.15
N ILE A 491 12.84 -22.24 19.25
CA ILE A 491 12.10 -22.28 20.51
C ILE A 491 11.33 -23.59 20.61
N GLU A 492 11.56 -24.33 21.68
CA GLU A 492 10.87 -25.59 21.96
C GLU A 492 9.47 -25.33 22.54
N TRP A 493 8.51 -26.22 22.24
CA TRP A 493 7.13 -26.10 22.73
C TRP A 493 7.04 -25.96 24.25
N ARG A 494 7.91 -26.65 25.00
CA ARG A 494 7.89 -26.61 26.47
C ARG A 494 8.13 -25.21 27.02
N THR A 495 9.03 -24.47 26.39
CA THR A 495 9.35 -23.09 26.74
C THR A 495 8.15 -22.17 26.49
N VAL A 496 7.49 -22.34 25.33
CA VAL A 496 6.24 -21.62 25.01
C VAL A 496 5.14 -21.96 26.02
N GLN A 497 5.00 -23.23 26.41
CA GLN A 497 3.98 -23.70 27.35
C GLN A 497 4.12 -23.05 28.73
N GLU A 498 5.34 -22.83 29.22
CA GLU A 498 5.60 -22.21 30.53
C GLU A 498 5.15 -20.74 30.58
N ASP A 499 5.20 -20.02 29.45
CA ASP A 499 4.81 -18.61 29.35
C ASP A 499 3.34 -18.38 28.96
N LEU A 500 2.59 -19.43 28.61
CA LEU A 500 1.18 -19.33 28.24
C LEU A 500 0.35 -18.63 29.33
N GLU A 501 0.56 -18.97 30.60
CA GLU A 501 -0.18 -18.37 31.71
C GLU A 501 0.08 -16.86 31.79
N LYS A 502 1.35 -16.44 31.71
CA LYS A 502 1.73 -15.03 31.78
C LYS A 502 1.11 -14.22 30.64
N GLU A 503 1.19 -14.71 29.40
CA GLU A 503 0.70 -13.97 28.24
C GLU A 503 -0.83 -13.94 28.18
N VAL A 504 -1.53 -15.06 28.45
CA VAL A 504 -3.00 -15.11 28.28
C VAL A 504 -3.74 -14.24 29.30
N LEU A 505 -3.16 -14.01 30.47
CA LEU A 505 -3.73 -13.15 31.51
C LEU A 505 -3.63 -11.66 31.20
N ALA A 506 -2.80 -11.26 30.25
CA ALA A 506 -2.60 -9.86 29.87
C ALA A 506 -3.57 -9.37 28.77
N TYR A 507 -4.37 -10.26 28.15
CA TYR A 507 -5.24 -9.88 27.04
C TYR A 507 -6.45 -9.04 27.44
N ASP A 508 -6.74 -8.04 26.61
CA ASP A 508 -7.97 -7.26 26.65
C ASP A 508 -8.68 -7.33 25.28
N ILE A 509 -9.99 -7.56 25.31
CA ILE A 509 -10.82 -7.60 24.10
C ILE A 509 -11.62 -6.31 24.03
N LYS A 510 -11.31 -5.49 23.03
CA LYS A 510 -11.94 -4.18 22.83
C LYS A 510 -12.87 -4.18 21.63
N THR A 511 -14.12 -3.79 21.86
CA THR A 511 -15.06 -3.53 20.77
C THR A 511 -14.94 -2.08 20.33
N ILE A 512 -14.57 -1.85 19.07
CA ILE A 512 -14.38 -0.52 18.49
C ILE A 512 -15.47 -0.26 17.45
N ASN A 513 -16.53 0.43 17.88
CA ASN A 513 -17.66 0.79 17.03
C ASN A 513 -18.05 2.27 17.21
N GLN A 514 -19.00 2.77 16.41
CA GLN A 514 -19.39 4.19 16.47
C GLN A 514 -20.10 4.58 17.79
N LYS A 515 -20.62 3.61 18.55
CA LYS A 515 -21.36 3.79 19.81
C LYS A 515 -20.53 3.50 21.06
N SER A 516 -19.37 2.85 20.93
CA SER A 516 -18.51 2.51 22.05
C SER A 516 -17.87 3.78 22.61
N GLN A 517 -18.06 4.02 23.91
CA GLN A 517 -17.43 5.16 24.61
C GLN A 517 -15.94 4.92 24.86
N GLU A 518 -15.50 3.66 24.96
CA GLU A 518 -14.09 3.29 25.09
C GLU A 518 -13.36 3.52 23.77
N LYS A 519 -12.46 4.50 23.78
CA LYS A 519 -11.48 4.72 22.71
C LYS A 519 -10.22 3.97 23.08
N LEU A 520 -9.66 3.26 22.11
CA LEU A 520 -8.35 2.64 22.25
C LEU A 520 -7.31 3.74 22.42
N ASP A 521 -6.73 3.84 23.62
CA ASP A 521 -5.70 4.82 23.98
C ASP A 521 -4.48 4.09 24.53
N TYR A 522 -3.47 3.94 23.67
CA TYR A 522 -2.22 3.27 24.01
C TYR A 522 -1.44 3.99 25.11
N GLY A 523 -1.67 5.29 25.33
CA GLY A 523 -0.99 6.08 26.35
C GLY A 523 -1.27 5.62 27.78
N ASN A 524 -2.33 4.84 28.00
CA ASN A 524 -2.65 4.26 29.31
C ASN A 524 -1.87 2.96 29.61
N TYR A 525 -1.08 2.46 28.66
CA TYR A 525 -0.40 1.16 28.74
C TYR A 525 1.13 1.35 28.71
N GLU A 526 1.73 1.75 29.83
CA GLU A 526 3.17 2.03 29.94
C GLU A 526 4.07 0.83 29.57
N ASN A 527 3.61 -0.41 29.83
CA ASN A 527 4.36 -1.64 29.57
C ASN A 527 3.87 -2.40 28.31
N GLY A 528 3.29 -1.68 27.35
CA GLY A 528 2.68 -2.31 26.18
C GLY A 528 1.30 -2.90 26.49
N ALA A 529 0.54 -3.19 25.45
CA ALA A 529 -0.83 -3.71 25.56
C ALA A 529 -1.01 -4.89 24.62
N SER A 530 -1.66 -5.96 25.08
CA SER A 530 -2.05 -7.11 24.26
C SER A 530 -3.54 -7.06 23.97
N ILE A 531 -3.94 -6.58 22.79
CA ILE A 531 -5.34 -6.22 22.49
C ILE A 531 -5.90 -6.97 21.29
N ILE A 532 -7.09 -7.54 21.44
CA ILE A 532 -7.92 -8.01 20.32
C ILE A 532 -8.99 -6.95 20.03
N ALA A 533 -8.85 -6.24 18.91
CA ALA A 533 -9.75 -5.20 18.47
C ALA A 533 -10.83 -5.76 17.52
N ILE A 534 -12.09 -5.72 17.94
CA ILE A 534 -13.24 -6.24 17.20
C ILE A 534 -14.13 -5.09 16.74
N GLY A 535 -14.44 -5.01 15.45
CA GLY A 535 -15.22 -3.88 14.94
C GLY A 535 -15.42 -3.88 13.43
N GLY A 536 -16.07 -2.82 12.92
CA GLY A 536 -16.43 -2.67 11.51
C GLY A 536 -15.85 -1.41 10.89
N ASN A 537 -16.71 -0.45 10.57
CA ASN A 537 -16.31 0.79 9.86
C ASN A 537 -15.26 1.61 10.64
N SER A 538 -15.38 1.68 11.97
CA SER A 538 -14.44 2.41 12.83
C SER A 538 -13.02 1.83 12.83
N LEU A 539 -12.86 0.54 12.49
CA LEU A 539 -11.54 -0.10 12.34
C LEU A 539 -11.00 -0.01 10.91
N SER A 540 -11.88 0.21 9.92
CA SER A 540 -11.49 0.28 8.52
C SER A 540 -10.85 1.61 8.11
N ARG A 541 -11.09 2.72 8.83
CA ARG A 541 -10.56 4.06 8.50
C ARG A 541 -10.03 4.78 9.74
N GLY A 542 -8.79 5.27 9.67
CA GLY A 542 -8.27 6.27 10.60
C GLY A 542 -7.81 5.82 11.98
N LEU A 543 -7.91 4.53 12.33
CA LEU A 543 -7.31 4.00 13.56
C LEU A 543 -5.99 3.32 13.23
N THR A 544 -4.94 3.64 14.00
CA THR A 544 -3.66 2.92 13.94
C THR A 544 -3.67 1.85 15.02
N LEU A 545 -3.49 0.58 14.64
CA LEU A 545 -3.31 -0.53 15.57
C LEU A 545 -1.81 -0.81 15.71
N GLU A 546 -1.23 -0.36 16.81
CA GLU A 546 0.19 -0.56 17.08
C GLU A 546 0.48 -2.04 17.38
N GLY A 547 1.58 -2.54 16.82
CA GLY A 547 1.97 -3.93 17.02
C GLY A 547 1.06 -4.97 16.39
N LEU A 548 0.32 -4.62 15.33
CA LEU A 548 -0.59 -5.54 14.65
C LEU A 548 0.16 -6.72 14.03
N SER A 549 -0.11 -7.94 14.51
CA SER A 549 0.48 -9.19 14.01
C SER A 549 -0.55 -10.12 13.38
N VAL A 550 -1.81 -10.10 13.85
CA VAL A 550 -2.88 -10.97 13.33
C VAL A 550 -4.05 -10.15 12.82
N SER A 551 -4.53 -10.48 11.62
CA SER A 551 -5.74 -9.88 11.04
C SER A 551 -6.71 -10.95 10.59
N TYR A 552 -7.91 -10.97 11.15
CA TYR A 552 -9.01 -11.83 10.73
C TYR A 552 -10.07 -11.01 10.00
N PHE A 553 -10.21 -11.24 8.69
CA PHE A 553 -10.87 -10.32 7.80
C PHE A 553 -11.81 -11.03 6.82
N TYR A 554 -13.12 -10.96 7.11
CA TYR A 554 -14.16 -11.54 6.26
C TYR A 554 -15.02 -10.49 5.56
N ARG A 555 -15.05 -9.27 6.11
CA ARG A 555 -15.81 -8.18 5.51
C ARG A 555 -15.20 -7.79 4.16
N SER A 556 -15.97 -7.91 3.09
CA SER A 556 -15.53 -7.51 1.76
C SER A 556 -16.06 -6.11 1.37
N SER A 557 -15.27 -5.38 0.58
CA SER A 557 -15.68 -4.12 -0.06
C SER A 557 -15.38 -4.20 -1.55
N LYS A 558 -16.28 -3.64 -2.37
CA LYS A 558 -16.11 -3.61 -3.82
C LYS A 558 -15.30 -2.40 -4.32
N MET A 559 -14.90 -1.47 -3.47
CA MET A 559 -14.20 -0.24 -3.90
C MET A 559 -12.69 -0.31 -3.63
N TYR A 560 -11.85 0.13 -4.58
CA TYR A 560 -10.37 0.07 -4.45
C TYR A 560 -9.87 0.87 -3.25
N ASP A 561 -10.35 2.12 -3.12
CA ASP A 561 -9.97 3.03 -2.02
C ASP A 561 -10.18 2.38 -0.65
N THR A 562 -11.37 1.81 -0.49
CA THR A 562 -11.84 1.23 0.76
C THR A 562 -11.08 -0.06 1.07
N LEU A 563 -10.81 -0.88 0.05
CA LEU A 563 -10.09 -2.14 0.18
C LEU A 563 -8.63 -1.88 0.61
N MET A 564 -7.93 -0.96 -0.04
CA MET A 564 -6.55 -0.60 0.34
C MET A 564 -6.48 0.06 1.73
N GLN A 565 -7.42 0.95 2.06
CA GLN A 565 -7.47 1.59 3.37
C GLN A 565 -7.84 0.62 4.51
N MET A 566 -8.55 -0.47 4.20
CA MET A 566 -8.86 -1.56 5.13
C MET A 566 -7.64 -2.41 5.49
N GLY A 567 -6.61 -2.44 4.63
CA GLY A 567 -5.38 -3.23 4.83
C GLY A 567 -4.48 -2.69 5.94
N ARG A 568 -4.90 -2.83 7.20
CA ARG A 568 -4.12 -2.38 8.38
C ARG A 568 -2.85 -3.19 8.62
N TRP A 569 -2.74 -4.36 7.99
CA TRP A 569 -1.57 -5.22 8.02
C TRP A 569 -0.38 -4.68 7.21
N PHE A 570 -0.56 -3.63 6.41
CA PHE A 570 0.57 -2.89 5.82
C PHE A 570 1.32 -2.10 6.91
N GLY A 571 2.54 -1.63 6.62
CA GLY A 571 3.34 -0.80 7.53
C GLY A 571 4.63 -1.46 8.01
N TYR A 572 5.27 -0.81 8.98
CA TYR A 572 6.54 -1.25 9.58
C TYR A 572 6.32 -2.39 10.57
N ARG A 573 7.17 -3.41 10.53
CA ARG A 573 7.06 -4.67 11.30
C ARG A 573 8.43 -5.19 11.71
N ASP A 574 9.23 -4.28 12.25
CA ASP A 574 10.61 -4.55 12.60
C ASP A 574 10.69 -5.70 13.62
N SER A 575 11.51 -6.71 13.31
CA SER A 575 11.75 -7.91 14.13
C SER A 575 10.62 -8.95 14.23
N TYR A 576 9.46 -8.75 13.59
CA TYR A 576 8.36 -9.73 13.60
C TYR A 576 7.58 -9.85 12.28
N ALA A 577 8.16 -9.38 11.17
CA ALA A 577 7.55 -9.43 9.84
C ALA A 577 7.11 -10.84 9.41
N ASP A 578 7.89 -11.85 9.78
CA ASP A 578 7.66 -13.27 9.54
C ASP A 578 6.49 -13.86 10.33
N LEU A 579 6.10 -13.22 11.43
CA LEU A 579 5.01 -13.69 12.29
C LEU A 579 3.64 -13.15 11.87
N ILE A 580 3.60 -12.22 10.92
CA ILE A 580 2.34 -11.60 10.47
C ILE A 580 1.46 -12.64 9.82
N LYS A 581 0.18 -12.66 10.20
CA LYS A 581 -0.78 -13.54 9.56
C LYS A 581 -2.14 -12.89 9.34
N ILE A 582 -2.70 -13.15 8.16
CA ILE A 582 -3.93 -12.53 7.66
C ILE A 582 -4.87 -13.64 7.20
N TRP A 583 -5.95 -13.84 7.95
CA TRP A 583 -7.06 -14.69 7.56
C TRP A 583 -8.02 -13.89 6.67
N MET A 584 -8.21 -14.32 5.43
CA MET A 584 -9.19 -13.73 4.52
C MET A 584 -9.75 -14.75 3.52
N THR A 585 -10.82 -14.41 2.82
CA THR A 585 -11.33 -15.30 1.75
C THR A 585 -10.45 -15.22 0.50
N GLU A 586 -10.53 -16.24 -0.37
CA GLU A 586 -9.77 -16.26 -1.62
C GLU A 586 -10.15 -15.10 -2.54
N ASP A 587 -11.45 -14.77 -2.63
CA ASP A 587 -11.93 -13.62 -3.41
C ASP A 587 -11.28 -12.30 -2.94
N MET A 588 -11.08 -12.11 -1.63
CA MET A 588 -10.43 -10.91 -1.10
C MET A 588 -8.96 -10.83 -1.47
N LYS A 589 -8.23 -11.95 -1.37
CA LYS A 589 -6.83 -12.06 -1.80
C LYS A 589 -6.69 -11.71 -3.29
N ASP A 590 -7.58 -12.24 -4.13
CA ASP A 590 -7.61 -11.92 -5.56
C ASP A 590 -7.88 -10.43 -5.80
N TRP A 591 -8.80 -9.82 -5.04
CA TRP A 591 -9.08 -8.39 -5.12
C TRP A 591 -7.91 -7.51 -4.67
N TYR A 592 -7.25 -7.83 -3.55
CA TYR A 592 -6.03 -7.12 -3.12
C TYR A 592 -4.93 -7.22 -4.16
N SER A 593 -4.74 -8.40 -4.76
CA SER A 593 -3.75 -8.61 -5.83
C SER A 593 -4.07 -7.75 -7.05
N PHE A 594 -5.34 -7.71 -7.48
CA PHE A 594 -5.77 -6.86 -8.59
C PHE A 594 -5.53 -5.36 -8.32
N VAL A 595 -5.93 -4.87 -7.14
CA VAL A 595 -5.79 -3.45 -6.80
C VAL A 595 -4.32 -3.07 -6.62
N THR A 596 -3.49 -4.00 -6.15
CA THR A 596 -2.03 -3.83 -6.10
C THR A 596 -1.45 -3.63 -7.51
N ASP A 597 -1.85 -4.48 -8.47
CA ASP A 597 -1.45 -4.35 -9.87
C ASP A 597 -1.87 -2.98 -10.46
N ALA A 598 -3.13 -2.57 -10.25
CA ALA A 598 -3.63 -1.28 -10.73
C ALA A 598 -2.91 -0.08 -10.08
N SER A 599 -2.59 -0.18 -8.79
CA SER A 599 -1.85 0.87 -8.08
C SER A 599 -0.41 0.98 -8.59
N ASN A 600 0.25 -0.15 -8.86
CA ASN A 600 1.60 -0.17 -9.43
C ASN A 600 1.63 0.40 -10.86
N GLU A 601 0.60 0.10 -11.67
CA GLU A 601 0.46 0.67 -13.02
C GLU A 601 0.44 2.21 -12.96
N LEU A 602 -0.39 2.78 -12.08
CA LEU A 602 -0.48 4.23 -11.88
C LEU A 602 0.82 4.84 -11.34
N LYS A 603 1.53 4.17 -10.42
CA LYS A 603 2.84 4.63 -9.96
C LYS A 603 3.85 4.66 -11.11
N ASN A 604 3.90 3.60 -11.92
CA ASN A 604 4.81 3.53 -13.07
C ASN A 604 4.52 4.63 -14.09
N GLU A 605 3.26 5.04 -14.25
CA GLU A 605 2.90 6.19 -15.10
C GLU A 605 3.61 7.48 -14.65
N VAL A 606 3.65 7.78 -13.33
CA VAL A 606 4.41 8.93 -12.81
C VAL A 606 5.89 8.84 -13.16
N ILE A 607 6.48 7.65 -13.05
CA ILE A 607 7.90 7.41 -13.37
C ILE A 607 8.16 7.70 -14.86
N LEU A 608 7.27 7.23 -15.74
CA LEU A 608 7.38 7.44 -17.18
C LEU A 608 7.19 8.91 -17.54
N MET A 609 6.18 9.56 -16.97
CA MET A 609 5.94 10.97 -17.17
C MET A 609 7.14 11.81 -16.78
N ASN A 610 7.77 11.50 -15.64
CA ASN A 610 8.99 12.18 -15.21
C ASN A 610 10.15 11.97 -16.20
N ARG A 611 10.32 10.75 -16.75
CA ARG A 611 11.37 10.45 -17.75
C ARG A 611 11.14 11.11 -19.12
N HIS A 612 9.90 11.42 -19.45
CA HIS A 612 9.49 12.01 -20.73
C HIS A 612 9.13 13.50 -20.61
N ASP A 613 9.44 14.13 -19.49
CA ASP A 613 9.14 15.55 -19.20
C ASP A 613 7.65 15.91 -19.45
N LEU A 614 6.74 14.97 -19.18
CA LEU A 614 5.30 15.20 -19.29
C LEU A 614 4.79 16.00 -18.10
N THR A 615 3.71 16.75 -18.30
CA THR A 615 3.10 17.57 -17.24
C THR A 615 1.99 16.83 -16.49
N PRO A 616 1.63 17.23 -15.25
CA PRO A 616 0.57 16.60 -14.47
C PRO A 616 -0.78 16.47 -15.17
N ARG A 617 -1.08 17.34 -16.13
CA ARG A 617 -2.30 17.22 -16.93
C ARG A 617 -2.37 15.89 -17.70
N HIS A 618 -1.23 15.28 -18.01
CA HIS A 618 -1.13 14.00 -18.73
C HIS A 618 -1.18 12.78 -17.79
N PHE A 619 -1.35 12.97 -16.48
CA PHE A 619 -1.37 11.90 -15.49
C PHE A 619 -2.76 11.28 -15.33
N GLY A 620 -2.80 9.95 -15.17
CA GLY A 620 -3.98 9.22 -14.72
C GLY A 620 -5.10 9.26 -15.74
N LEU A 621 -4.73 9.26 -17.03
CA LEU A 621 -5.65 9.28 -18.17
C LEU A 621 -6.53 8.02 -18.22
N GLN A 622 -6.06 6.91 -17.63
CA GLN A 622 -6.76 5.64 -17.59
C GLN A 622 -6.40 4.84 -16.33
N VAL A 623 -7.39 4.12 -15.79
CA VAL A 623 -7.18 3.16 -14.70
C VAL A 623 -7.75 1.82 -15.11
N ARG A 624 -7.01 0.74 -14.85
CA ARG A 624 -7.49 -0.61 -15.11
C ARG A 624 -8.79 -0.88 -14.33
N ALA A 625 -9.84 -1.25 -15.06
CA ALA A 625 -11.11 -1.66 -14.48
C ALA A 625 -11.07 -3.16 -14.18
N HIS A 626 -11.58 -3.55 -13.01
CA HIS A 626 -11.83 -4.97 -12.76
C HIS A 626 -13.00 -5.43 -13.64
N PRO A 627 -12.95 -6.63 -14.25
CA PRO A 627 -13.98 -7.09 -15.18
C PRO A 627 -15.40 -7.02 -14.59
N ASP A 628 -15.69 -7.64 -13.44
CA ASP A 628 -17.12 -7.75 -13.05
C ASP A 628 -17.50 -7.29 -11.63
N SER A 629 -16.56 -7.21 -10.68
CA SER A 629 -16.89 -7.11 -9.26
C SER A 629 -16.41 -5.83 -8.54
N LEU A 630 -15.26 -5.27 -8.90
CA LEU A 630 -14.69 -4.12 -8.20
C LEU A 630 -14.86 -2.79 -8.96
N LEU A 631 -15.03 -1.72 -8.21
CA LEU A 631 -15.14 -0.34 -8.68
C LEU A 631 -13.85 0.41 -8.32
N VAL A 632 -13.28 1.11 -9.31
CA VAL A 632 -12.07 1.93 -9.14
C VAL A 632 -12.27 3.01 -8.09
N THR A 633 -13.41 3.70 -8.14
CA THR A 633 -13.91 4.58 -7.08
C THR A 633 -15.44 4.54 -7.07
N ALA A 634 -16.07 5.29 -6.16
CA ALA A 634 -17.53 5.32 -6.10
C ALA A 634 -18.13 5.81 -7.44
N ARG A 635 -19.25 5.22 -7.90
CA ARG A 635 -19.86 5.54 -9.22
C ARG A 635 -20.15 7.02 -9.44
N ASN A 636 -20.41 7.75 -8.36
CA ASN A 636 -20.66 9.19 -8.39
C ASN A 636 -19.37 10.02 -8.60
N LYS A 637 -18.19 9.44 -8.42
CA LYS A 637 -16.86 10.03 -8.66
C LYS A 637 -16.25 9.69 -10.03
N MET A 638 -16.91 8.83 -10.82
CA MET A 638 -16.45 8.34 -12.13
C MET A 638 -17.34 8.88 -13.27
N ARG A 639 -17.69 10.17 -13.23
CA ARG A 639 -18.75 10.72 -14.09
C ARG A 639 -18.22 11.42 -15.35
N SER A 640 -17.05 12.04 -15.24
CA SER A 640 -16.20 12.49 -16.36
C SER A 640 -15.43 11.32 -16.99
N THR A 641 -15.91 10.09 -16.84
CA THR A 641 -15.19 8.90 -17.27
C THR A 641 -16.09 7.92 -18.00
N GLU A 642 -15.58 7.36 -19.09
CA GLU A 642 -16.22 6.22 -19.76
C GLU A 642 -15.43 4.94 -19.51
N THR A 643 -16.12 3.81 -19.48
CA THR A 643 -15.47 2.51 -19.48
C THR A 643 -15.36 2.04 -20.92
N ILE A 644 -14.16 2.01 -21.47
CA ILE A 644 -13.93 1.45 -22.81
C ILE A 644 -13.07 0.19 -22.72
N GLU A 645 -13.36 -0.78 -23.59
CA GLU A 645 -12.52 -1.95 -23.77
C GLU A 645 -11.30 -1.54 -24.60
N ARG A 646 -10.14 -1.45 -23.94
CA ARG A 646 -8.88 -1.05 -24.56
C ARG A 646 -7.94 -2.19 -24.78
N SER A 647 -7.11 -2.03 -25.79
CA SER A 647 -6.14 -2.99 -26.23
C SER A 647 -4.77 -2.84 -25.51
N ILE A 648 -4.49 -3.59 -24.42
CA ILE A 648 -3.19 -3.62 -23.70
C ILE A 648 -2.10 -4.31 -24.53
N SER A 649 -0.86 -3.81 -24.52
CA SER A 649 0.27 -4.54 -25.11
C SER A 649 0.61 -5.84 -24.40
N VAL A 650 0.85 -6.86 -25.20
CA VAL A 650 1.53 -8.09 -24.80
C VAL A 650 3.05 -8.04 -25.05
N GLU A 651 3.57 -6.97 -25.68
CA GLU A 651 5.00 -6.80 -25.95
C GLU A 651 5.83 -6.77 -24.66
N GLY A 652 6.99 -7.41 -24.70
CA GLY A 652 7.86 -7.56 -23.54
C GLY A 652 7.23 -8.36 -22.38
N LYS A 653 6.10 -9.05 -22.61
CA LYS A 653 5.39 -9.84 -21.59
C LYS A 653 5.24 -11.29 -22.00
N VAL A 654 4.99 -12.13 -21.00
CA VAL A 654 4.52 -13.50 -21.18
C VAL A 654 3.09 -13.62 -20.70
N ILE A 655 2.23 -14.15 -21.54
CA ILE A 655 0.82 -14.43 -21.27
C ILE A 655 0.66 -15.94 -21.17
N GLU A 656 0.26 -16.46 -20.00
CA GLU A 656 0.19 -17.89 -19.73
C GLU A 656 -1.19 -18.33 -19.22
N THR A 657 -1.53 -19.58 -19.49
CA THR A 657 -2.69 -20.27 -18.91
C THR A 657 -2.29 -20.88 -17.58
N SER A 658 -2.99 -20.54 -16.50
CA SER A 658 -2.73 -21.03 -15.15
C SER A 658 -3.96 -21.61 -14.45
N TYR A 659 -5.14 -21.47 -15.06
CA TYR A 659 -6.35 -22.16 -14.65
C TYR A 659 -6.69 -23.25 -15.66
N PHE A 660 -7.08 -24.43 -15.17
CA PHE A 660 -7.41 -25.57 -16.00
C PHE A 660 -8.70 -26.22 -15.52
N SER A 661 -9.55 -26.62 -16.44
CA SER A 661 -10.71 -27.43 -16.11
C SER A 661 -10.29 -28.81 -15.65
N MET A 662 -10.94 -29.32 -14.61
CA MET A 662 -10.81 -30.73 -14.19
C MET A 662 -11.78 -31.66 -14.96
N ASN A 663 -12.49 -31.14 -15.97
CA ASN A 663 -13.38 -31.94 -16.81
C ASN A 663 -12.56 -32.81 -17.79
N GLU A 664 -12.72 -34.13 -17.72
CA GLU A 664 -12.00 -35.10 -18.57
C GLU A 664 -12.18 -34.84 -20.07
N ALA A 665 -13.36 -34.40 -20.51
CA ALA A 665 -13.62 -34.13 -21.93
C ALA A 665 -12.81 -32.92 -22.43
N GLU A 666 -12.70 -31.87 -21.62
CA GLU A 666 -11.92 -30.66 -21.94
C GLU A 666 -10.41 -30.94 -21.90
N LEU A 667 -9.95 -31.73 -20.92
CA LEU A 667 -8.56 -32.18 -20.83
C LEU A 667 -8.15 -33.04 -22.03
N SER A 668 -8.99 -34.00 -22.40
CA SER A 668 -8.77 -34.87 -23.56
C SER A 668 -8.78 -34.07 -24.87
N ALA A 669 -9.64 -33.07 -24.99
CA ALA A 669 -9.66 -32.15 -26.13
C ALA A 669 -8.35 -31.36 -26.24
N ASN A 670 -7.87 -30.75 -25.15
CA ASN A 670 -6.61 -30.00 -25.15
C ASN A 670 -5.41 -30.92 -25.43
N LYS A 671 -5.37 -32.14 -24.87
CA LYS A 671 -4.37 -33.16 -25.20
C LYS A 671 -4.33 -33.45 -26.70
N LYS A 672 -5.49 -33.66 -27.32
CA LYS A 672 -5.62 -33.93 -28.74
C LYS A 672 -5.17 -32.73 -29.58
N ASN A 673 -5.60 -31.52 -29.23
CA ASN A 673 -5.27 -30.30 -29.97
C ASN A 673 -3.77 -29.99 -29.92
N VAL A 674 -3.14 -30.09 -28.75
CA VAL A 674 -1.68 -29.91 -28.59
C VAL A 674 -0.93 -31.02 -29.32
N GLY A 675 -1.41 -32.27 -29.26
CA GLY A 675 -0.81 -33.38 -30.00
C GLY A 675 -0.85 -33.18 -31.52
N GLN A 676 -2.01 -32.79 -32.06
CA GLN A 676 -2.17 -32.50 -33.49
C GLN A 676 -1.28 -31.33 -33.93
N PHE A 677 -1.14 -30.30 -33.10
CA PHE A 677 -0.21 -29.20 -33.37
C PHE A 677 1.23 -29.73 -33.49
N LEU A 678 1.71 -30.51 -32.53
CA LEU A 678 3.07 -31.08 -32.56
C LEU A 678 3.33 -32.00 -33.76
N GLU A 679 2.34 -32.79 -34.19
CA GLU A 679 2.40 -33.61 -35.42
C GLU A 679 2.53 -32.76 -36.69
N ASN A 680 1.93 -31.58 -36.70
CA ASN A 680 1.81 -30.72 -37.88
C ASN A 680 2.88 -29.63 -37.99
N ILE A 681 3.73 -29.42 -36.97
CA ILE A 681 4.83 -28.46 -37.05
C ILE A 681 5.83 -28.92 -38.12
N LYS A 682 5.85 -28.20 -39.25
CA LYS A 682 6.72 -28.48 -40.40
C LYS A 682 8.13 -27.90 -40.29
N SER A 683 8.39 -27.08 -39.27
CA SER A 683 9.63 -26.31 -39.16
C SER A 683 10.79 -27.11 -38.56
N HIS A 684 12.01 -26.60 -38.74
CA HIS A 684 13.24 -27.31 -38.35
C HIS A 684 13.32 -27.43 -36.83
N LYS A 685 13.27 -28.68 -36.36
CA LYS A 685 13.59 -29.05 -34.98
C LYS A 685 15.09 -28.89 -34.77
N THR A 686 15.49 -28.10 -33.78
CA THR A 686 16.92 -27.88 -33.49
C THR A 686 17.57 -29.14 -32.90
N ALA A 687 18.90 -29.18 -32.85
CA ALA A 687 19.65 -30.31 -32.25
C ALA A 687 19.25 -30.54 -30.78
N ASP A 688 18.79 -29.48 -30.11
CA ASP A 688 18.09 -29.55 -28.82
C ASP A 688 16.64 -30.02 -29.04
N LYS A 689 16.32 -31.22 -28.54
CA LYS A 689 15.21 -32.06 -29.00
C LYS A 689 13.81 -31.51 -28.67
N LEU A 690 13.66 -30.29 -28.18
CA LEU A 690 12.38 -29.70 -27.76
C LEU A 690 12.20 -28.23 -28.14
N LEU A 691 12.97 -27.75 -29.12
CA LEU A 691 12.82 -26.42 -29.70
C LEU A 691 12.66 -26.50 -31.23
N TRP A 692 11.61 -25.86 -31.73
CA TRP A 692 11.35 -25.64 -33.15
C TRP A 692 11.51 -24.16 -33.46
N LYS A 693 12.29 -23.85 -34.49
CA LYS A 693 12.47 -22.47 -34.96
C LYS A 693 11.65 -22.22 -36.21
N ASP A 694 11.26 -20.97 -36.43
CA ASP A 694 10.57 -20.54 -37.67
C ASP A 694 9.22 -21.23 -37.89
N VAL A 695 8.43 -21.39 -36.83
CA VAL A 695 7.04 -21.90 -36.93
C VAL A 695 6.14 -20.79 -37.45
N PRO A 696 5.43 -20.98 -38.59
CA PRO A 696 4.52 -19.95 -39.11
C PRO A 696 3.40 -19.62 -38.12
N SER A 697 3.08 -18.33 -37.99
CA SER A 697 2.02 -17.84 -37.08
C SER A 697 0.67 -18.50 -37.32
N GLU A 698 0.36 -18.91 -38.54
CA GLU A 698 -0.90 -19.58 -38.89
C GLU A 698 -1.10 -20.87 -38.09
N GLN A 699 -0.01 -21.61 -37.82
CA GLN A 699 -0.08 -22.85 -37.02
C GLN A 699 -0.30 -22.53 -35.54
N VAL A 700 0.31 -21.45 -35.04
CA VAL A 700 0.11 -20.99 -33.65
C VAL A 700 -1.32 -20.50 -33.46
N ILE A 701 -1.86 -19.73 -34.42
CA ILE A 701 -3.24 -19.25 -34.43
C ILE A 701 -4.23 -20.43 -34.50
N GLU A 702 -3.93 -21.47 -35.30
CA GLU A 702 -4.76 -22.67 -35.36
C GLU A 702 -4.83 -23.40 -34.01
N LEU A 703 -3.70 -23.54 -33.32
CA LEU A 703 -3.68 -24.10 -31.96
C LEU A 703 -4.50 -23.23 -31.00
N LEU A 704 -4.28 -21.90 -31.01
CA LEU A 704 -5.02 -20.98 -30.15
C LEU A 704 -6.53 -21.14 -30.36
N ASN A 705 -7.01 -21.11 -31.62
CA ASN A 705 -8.42 -21.27 -31.97
C ASN A 705 -9.04 -22.58 -31.43
N LYS A 706 -8.29 -23.68 -31.45
CA LYS A 706 -8.78 -24.99 -31.00
C LYS A 706 -8.65 -25.21 -29.50
N TYR A 707 -7.70 -24.54 -28.86
CA TYR A 707 -7.42 -24.70 -27.43
C TYR A 707 -8.57 -24.18 -26.56
N LEU A 708 -8.97 -24.99 -25.57
CA LEU A 708 -9.99 -24.66 -24.59
C LEU A 708 -9.32 -24.02 -23.36
N SER A 709 -9.21 -22.68 -23.36
CA SER A 709 -8.71 -21.91 -22.22
C SER A 709 -9.78 -21.77 -21.13
N HIS A 710 -9.38 -21.82 -19.85
CA HIS A 710 -10.34 -21.69 -18.76
C HIS A 710 -10.85 -20.23 -18.64
N PRO A 711 -12.14 -19.98 -18.34
CA PRO A 711 -12.68 -18.61 -18.24
C PRO A 711 -12.00 -17.72 -17.18
N LEU A 712 -11.35 -18.33 -16.18
CA LEU A 712 -10.58 -17.61 -15.15
C LEU A 712 -9.17 -17.19 -15.60
N ASP A 713 -8.68 -17.68 -16.74
CA ASP A 713 -7.48 -17.14 -17.37
C ASP A 713 -7.79 -15.80 -18.03
N ILE A 714 -8.21 -14.80 -17.23
CA ILE A 714 -8.61 -13.47 -17.71
C ILE A 714 -7.46 -12.85 -18.51
N LYS A 715 -6.20 -13.15 -18.12
CA LYS A 715 -4.97 -12.73 -18.80
C LYS A 715 -4.80 -13.35 -20.20
N PHE A 716 -5.34 -14.54 -20.43
CA PHE A 716 -5.25 -15.31 -21.66
C PHE A 716 -6.51 -15.11 -22.55
N ASN A 717 -6.76 -13.87 -22.99
CA ASN A 717 -7.87 -13.59 -23.92
C ASN A 717 -7.50 -14.10 -25.33
N ARG A 718 -7.94 -15.33 -25.63
CA ARG A 718 -7.65 -16.02 -26.89
C ARG A 718 -7.99 -15.19 -28.14
N GLU A 719 -9.19 -14.62 -28.21
CA GLU A 719 -9.65 -13.89 -29.40
C GLU A 719 -8.79 -12.65 -29.66
N GLY A 720 -8.51 -11.88 -28.61
CA GLY A 720 -7.65 -10.69 -28.72
C GLY A 720 -6.20 -11.03 -29.06
N LEU A 721 -5.68 -12.16 -28.56
CA LEU A 721 -4.32 -12.63 -28.89
C LEU A 721 -4.23 -13.05 -30.35
N ILE A 722 -5.23 -13.76 -30.88
CA ILE A 722 -5.27 -14.17 -32.29
C ILE A 722 -5.29 -12.95 -33.21
N GLU A 723 -6.21 -12.00 -32.95
CA GLU A 723 -6.31 -10.76 -33.73
C GLU A 723 -4.98 -9.98 -33.73
N TYR A 724 -4.27 -9.96 -32.59
CA TYR A 724 -2.97 -9.30 -32.50
C TYR A 724 -1.88 -9.98 -33.34
N ILE A 725 -1.80 -11.31 -33.26
CA ILE A 725 -0.81 -12.09 -34.03
C ILE A 725 -1.06 -11.91 -35.53
N GLU A 726 -2.33 -11.95 -35.96
CA GLU A 726 -2.70 -11.79 -37.38
C GLU A 726 -2.34 -10.41 -37.94
N LYS A 727 -2.51 -9.35 -37.15
CA LYS A 727 -2.26 -7.97 -37.59
C LYS A 727 -0.77 -7.58 -37.58
N SER A 728 0.09 -8.34 -36.91
CA SER A 728 1.50 -7.96 -36.72
C SER A 728 2.44 -8.64 -37.73
N SER A 729 3.10 -7.83 -38.57
CA SER A 729 4.13 -8.33 -39.49
C SER A 729 5.37 -8.88 -38.80
N LYS A 730 5.64 -8.45 -37.55
CA LYS A 730 6.77 -8.93 -36.74
C LYS A 730 6.54 -10.31 -36.10
N LEU A 731 5.29 -10.76 -36.02
CA LEU A 731 4.93 -12.02 -35.35
C LEU A 731 4.67 -13.17 -36.32
N ARG A 732 5.15 -13.07 -37.56
CA ARG A 732 4.95 -14.09 -38.62
C ARG A 732 5.60 -15.43 -38.34
N TYR A 733 6.70 -15.44 -37.57
CA TYR A 733 7.46 -16.64 -37.27
C TYR A 733 7.74 -16.73 -35.77
N TRP A 734 7.43 -17.89 -35.20
CA TRP A 734 7.54 -18.19 -33.78
C TRP A 734 8.60 -19.24 -33.53
N ASP A 735 9.30 -19.11 -32.41
CA ASP A 735 9.99 -20.23 -31.81
C ASP A 735 8.97 -20.97 -30.92
N VAL A 736 8.99 -22.31 -30.95
CA VAL A 736 8.12 -23.15 -30.12
C VAL A 736 9.01 -24.03 -29.26
N SER A 737 8.80 -24.02 -27.95
CA SER A 737 9.57 -24.81 -27.00
C SER A 737 8.67 -25.64 -26.09
N ILE A 738 9.20 -26.79 -25.66
CA ILE A 738 8.62 -27.59 -24.59
C ILE A 738 9.59 -27.55 -23.40
N PRO A 739 9.28 -26.80 -22.32
CA PRO A 739 10.11 -26.81 -21.13
C PRO A 739 10.12 -28.19 -20.45
N GLU A 740 11.31 -28.67 -20.07
CA GLU A 740 11.47 -29.98 -19.43
C GLU A 740 11.41 -29.92 -17.90
N GLY A 741 10.71 -30.90 -17.32
CA GLY A 741 10.75 -31.21 -15.89
C GLY A 741 11.79 -32.26 -15.51
N LYS A 742 11.78 -32.65 -14.23
CA LYS A 742 12.67 -33.69 -13.68
C LYS A 742 12.04 -35.09 -13.66
N GLU A 743 10.83 -35.25 -14.18
CA GLU A 743 10.08 -36.52 -14.14
C GLU A 743 10.38 -37.45 -15.32
N ILE A 744 9.76 -38.63 -15.29
CA ILE A 744 9.82 -39.66 -16.33
C ILE A 744 9.36 -39.06 -17.67
N LYS A 745 10.10 -39.36 -18.74
CA LYS A 745 9.74 -38.95 -20.09
C LYS A 745 8.44 -39.60 -20.52
N ILE A 746 7.47 -38.79 -20.91
CA ILE A 746 6.26 -39.22 -21.61
C ILE A 746 6.37 -38.93 -23.09
N LYS A 747 5.53 -39.58 -23.90
CA LYS A 747 5.49 -39.36 -25.35
C LYS A 747 4.13 -38.78 -25.75
N THR A 748 4.16 -37.56 -26.28
CA THR A 748 2.98 -36.90 -26.86
C THR A 748 3.21 -36.72 -28.35
N ALA A 749 2.34 -37.31 -29.18
CA ALA A 749 2.38 -37.12 -30.64
C ALA A 749 3.77 -37.39 -31.27
N GLY A 750 4.46 -38.45 -30.79
CA GLY A 750 5.80 -38.80 -31.28
C GLY A 750 6.96 -38.09 -30.57
N VAL A 751 6.70 -37.02 -29.81
CA VAL A 751 7.71 -36.23 -29.09
C VAL A 751 7.89 -36.74 -27.66
N GLU A 752 9.11 -37.14 -27.30
CA GLU A 752 9.47 -37.47 -25.92
C GLU A 752 9.82 -36.21 -25.14
N HIS A 753 9.16 -35.98 -24.01
CA HIS A 753 9.41 -34.84 -23.11
C HIS A 753 9.12 -35.24 -21.66
N SER A 754 9.68 -34.51 -20.70
CA SER A 754 9.40 -34.71 -19.28
C SER A 754 8.44 -33.64 -18.77
N PRO A 755 7.22 -34.00 -18.31
CA PRO A 755 6.33 -33.06 -17.64
C PRO A 755 7.02 -32.48 -16.40
N PHE A 756 6.71 -31.24 -16.08
CA PHE A 756 7.24 -30.61 -14.87
C PHE A 756 6.18 -30.55 -13.77
N VAL A 757 6.64 -30.83 -12.56
CA VAL A 757 5.82 -30.79 -11.36
C VAL A 757 5.59 -29.34 -10.96
N ARG A 758 4.32 -28.99 -10.75
CA ARG A 758 3.94 -27.69 -10.19
C ARG A 758 2.98 -27.85 -9.04
N ASP A 759 3.29 -27.12 -7.98
CA ASP A 759 2.37 -26.83 -6.90
C ASP A 759 1.06 -26.27 -7.49
N SER A 760 -0.03 -26.96 -7.17
CA SER A 760 -1.36 -26.67 -7.70
C SER A 760 -2.38 -26.79 -6.58
N GLU A 761 -3.54 -26.15 -6.77
CA GLU A 761 -4.66 -26.23 -5.84
C GLU A 761 -5.96 -26.41 -6.60
N ARG A 762 -6.93 -27.07 -5.96
CA ARG A 762 -8.30 -27.13 -6.45
C ARG A 762 -8.94 -25.78 -6.17
N TYR A 763 -9.24 -25.03 -7.21
CA TYR A 763 -9.82 -23.69 -7.13
C TYR A 763 -11.30 -23.78 -7.48
N ARG A 764 -12.21 -23.64 -6.51
CA ARG A 764 -13.66 -23.87 -6.71
C ARG A 764 -13.97 -25.29 -7.24
N SER A 765 -15.25 -25.61 -7.39
CA SER A 765 -15.67 -26.92 -7.94
C SER A 765 -15.22 -27.06 -9.39
N ASN A 766 -14.39 -28.09 -9.66
CA ASN A 766 -13.95 -28.51 -11.00
C ASN A 766 -12.91 -27.62 -11.74
N THR A 767 -12.17 -26.75 -11.03
CA THR A 767 -11.02 -26.04 -11.62
C THR A 767 -9.73 -26.35 -10.85
N LEU A 768 -8.65 -26.52 -11.58
CA LEU A 768 -7.27 -26.61 -11.09
C LEU A 768 -6.57 -25.28 -11.34
N ARG A 769 -5.92 -24.73 -10.31
CA ARG A 769 -5.04 -23.56 -10.45
C ARG A 769 -3.60 -23.98 -10.23
N VAL A 770 -2.74 -23.65 -11.17
CA VAL A 770 -1.30 -23.97 -11.14
C VAL A 770 -0.49 -22.74 -10.72
N GLY A 771 0.44 -22.93 -9.78
CA GLY A 771 1.29 -21.84 -9.27
C GLY A 771 0.71 -21.08 -8.07
N LYS A 772 -0.32 -21.65 -7.40
CA LYS A 772 -0.98 -21.10 -6.20
C LYS A 772 -1.32 -19.61 -6.36
N SER A 773 -1.00 -18.77 -5.36
CA SER A 773 -1.27 -17.33 -5.29
C SER A 773 -0.84 -16.53 -6.51
N ARG A 774 0.22 -16.96 -7.22
CA ARG A 774 0.75 -16.22 -8.37
C ARG A 774 0.06 -16.56 -9.68
N SER A 775 -0.65 -17.68 -9.76
CA SER A 775 -1.23 -18.22 -11.00
C SER A 775 -0.19 -18.22 -12.15
N ARG A 776 1.01 -18.73 -11.88
CA ARG A 776 2.13 -18.82 -12.84
C ARG A 776 2.60 -20.26 -13.01
N VAL A 777 2.76 -20.66 -14.26
CA VAL A 777 3.24 -22.00 -14.65
C VAL A 777 4.75 -21.98 -14.93
N ARG A 778 5.25 -20.90 -15.53
CA ARG A 778 6.64 -20.80 -16.01
C ARG A 778 7.70 -20.66 -14.92
N ASP A 779 8.91 -21.10 -15.25
CA ASP A 779 10.15 -20.72 -14.57
C ASP A 779 10.80 -19.50 -15.26
N ILE A 780 11.59 -18.72 -14.53
CA ILE A 780 12.32 -17.55 -15.03
C ILE A 780 13.25 -17.90 -16.20
N THR A 781 13.69 -19.16 -16.27
CA THR A 781 14.62 -19.67 -17.27
C THR A 781 13.96 -20.01 -18.60
N PHE A 782 12.65 -20.22 -18.64
CA PHE A 782 11.97 -20.74 -19.84
C PHE A 782 12.00 -19.76 -21.02
N THR A 783 12.00 -18.45 -20.76
CA THR A 783 12.07 -17.43 -21.81
C THR A 783 13.45 -17.34 -22.47
N LYS A 784 14.48 -18.02 -21.94
CA LYS A 784 15.81 -18.11 -22.58
C LYS A 784 15.79 -18.95 -23.87
N ALA A 785 14.80 -19.83 -24.02
CA ALA A 785 14.67 -20.68 -25.19
C ALA A 785 14.66 -19.86 -26.49
N GLY A 786 15.46 -20.28 -27.48
CA GLY A 786 15.60 -19.62 -28.78
C GLY A 786 16.79 -18.67 -28.89
N LEU A 787 17.26 -18.09 -27.78
CA LEU A 787 18.42 -17.19 -27.73
C LEU A 787 19.75 -17.95 -27.68
N ASP A 788 20.83 -17.33 -28.17
CA ASP A 788 22.19 -17.87 -28.03
C ASP A 788 22.77 -17.60 -26.62
N GLU A 789 23.76 -18.41 -26.23
CA GLU A 789 24.34 -18.35 -24.88
C GLU A 789 25.05 -17.03 -24.58
N ASN A 790 25.61 -16.34 -25.57
CA ASN A 790 26.32 -15.08 -25.35
C ASN A 790 25.31 -13.97 -25.05
N THR A 791 24.24 -13.87 -25.84
CA THR A 791 23.14 -12.92 -25.60
C THR A 791 22.50 -13.12 -24.22
N VAL A 792 22.26 -14.37 -23.81
CA VAL A 792 21.71 -14.67 -22.47
C VAL A 792 22.65 -14.21 -21.35
N LYS A 793 23.96 -14.43 -21.49
CA LYS A 793 24.96 -13.98 -20.51
C LYS A 793 25.04 -12.46 -20.47
N GLU A 794 25.07 -11.80 -21.62
CA GLU A 794 25.14 -10.34 -21.71
C GLU A 794 23.95 -9.67 -21.03
N ILE A 795 22.72 -10.11 -21.34
CA ILE A 795 21.49 -9.60 -20.69
C ILE A 795 21.54 -9.82 -19.18
N SER A 796 21.94 -11.01 -18.74
CA SER A 796 22.01 -11.34 -17.31
C SER A 796 23.01 -10.45 -16.58
N SER A 797 24.23 -10.30 -17.12
CA SER A 797 25.28 -9.49 -16.51
C SER A 797 24.96 -7.99 -16.53
N ARG A 798 24.41 -7.47 -17.64
CA ARG A 798 23.96 -6.07 -17.74
C ARG A 798 22.88 -5.78 -16.69
N PHE A 799 21.88 -6.65 -16.60
CA PHE A 799 20.80 -6.49 -15.62
C PHE A 799 21.32 -6.56 -14.18
N GLU A 800 22.21 -7.49 -13.87
CA GLU A 800 22.84 -7.61 -12.55
C GLU A 800 23.65 -6.35 -12.19
N LEU A 801 24.38 -5.76 -13.13
CA LEU A 801 25.12 -4.51 -12.92
C LEU A 801 24.19 -3.32 -12.64
N GLU A 802 23.14 -3.15 -13.44
CA GLU A 802 22.20 -2.03 -13.32
C GLU A 802 21.30 -2.14 -12.07
N ASN A 803 21.06 -3.37 -11.59
CA ASN A 803 20.10 -3.65 -10.52
C ASN A 803 20.79 -4.22 -9.26
N SER A 804 22.02 -3.81 -8.97
CA SER A 804 22.71 -4.13 -7.70
C SER A 804 22.83 -5.64 -7.40
N GLY A 805 23.13 -6.45 -8.41
CA GLY A 805 23.33 -7.90 -8.31
C GLY A 805 22.05 -8.74 -8.41
N LYS A 806 20.92 -8.16 -8.78
CA LYS A 806 19.64 -8.87 -8.95
C LYS A 806 19.63 -9.74 -10.21
N ARG A 807 19.09 -10.96 -10.11
CA ARG A 807 18.90 -11.86 -11.26
C ARG A 807 17.93 -11.28 -12.28
N ALA A 808 18.26 -11.41 -13.56
CA ALA A 808 17.40 -10.97 -14.66
C ALA A 808 16.06 -11.75 -14.69
N PRO A 809 14.91 -11.04 -14.72
CA PRO A 809 13.60 -11.66 -14.85
C PRO A 809 13.40 -12.31 -16.22
N GLY A 810 12.39 -13.18 -16.35
CA GLY A 810 12.09 -13.86 -17.61
C GLY A 810 11.80 -12.88 -18.75
N GLU A 811 11.19 -11.75 -18.44
CA GLU A 811 10.88 -10.67 -19.37
C GLU A 811 12.12 -9.92 -19.87
N ALA A 812 13.23 -9.91 -19.12
CA ALA A 812 14.46 -9.27 -19.57
C ALA A 812 15.04 -9.95 -20.82
N TYR A 813 14.71 -11.22 -21.05
CA TYR A 813 15.09 -11.96 -22.25
C TYR A 813 14.17 -11.65 -23.45
N LEU A 814 13.11 -10.85 -23.30
CA LEU A 814 12.19 -10.49 -24.39
C LEU A 814 12.70 -9.29 -25.21
N ILE A 815 13.93 -9.38 -25.69
CA ILE A 815 14.63 -8.32 -26.45
C ILE A 815 13.98 -8.02 -27.81
N PRO A 816 14.20 -6.84 -28.43
CA PRO A 816 13.54 -6.50 -29.68
C PRO A 816 13.81 -7.39 -30.88
N ASP A 817 15.01 -7.93 -30.97
CA ASP A 817 15.45 -8.69 -32.14
C ASP A 817 15.12 -10.19 -32.08
N ARG A 818 14.49 -10.67 -31.00
CA ARG A 818 14.08 -12.08 -30.89
C ARG A 818 12.75 -12.34 -31.60
N LYS A 819 12.54 -13.59 -32.00
CA LYS A 819 11.21 -14.09 -32.38
C LYS A 819 10.32 -14.28 -31.15
N PRO A 820 8.99 -14.11 -31.29
CA PRO A 820 8.05 -14.52 -30.27
C PRO A 820 8.19 -16.02 -29.96
N LEU A 821 7.93 -16.39 -28.72
CA LEU A 821 8.13 -17.74 -28.19
C LEU A 821 6.81 -18.31 -27.66
N LEU A 822 6.41 -19.46 -28.19
CA LEU A 822 5.34 -20.29 -27.64
C LEU A 822 5.99 -21.38 -26.76
N MET A 823 5.59 -21.43 -25.50
CA MET A 823 5.98 -22.47 -24.56
C MET A 823 4.78 -23.39 -24.34
N LEU A 824 4.94 -24.69 -24.60
CA LEU A 824 3.91 -25.69 -24.32
C LEU A 824 4.20 -26.36 -22.98
N TYR A 825 3.31 -26.17 -22.01
CA TYR A 825 3.46 -26.66 -20.66
C TYR A 825 2.78 -28.02 -20.50
N PHE A 826 3.54 -29.02 -20.09
CA PHE A 826 3.02 -30.32 -19.68
C PHE A 826 3.18 -30.42 -18.17
N ILE A 827 2.06 -30.26 -17.48
CA ILE A 827 2.03 -30.01 -16.05
C ILE A 827 1.48 -31.23 -15.34
N ASN A 828 2.25 -31.75 -14.40
CA ASN A 828 1.75 -32.71 -13.43
C ASN A 828 1.48 -31.95 -12.12
N PRO A 829 0.20 -31.72 -11.77
CA PRO A 829 -0.14 -30.92 -10.61
C PRO A 829 0.12 -31.68 -9.30
N VAL A 830 0.64 -30.97 -8.30
CA VAL A 830 0.76 -31.47 -6.92
C VAL A 830 -0.15 -30.66 -6.01
N ILE A 831 -1.16 -31.33 -5.46
CA ILE A 831 -2.08 -30.77 -4.47
C ILE A 831 -1.64 -31.31 -3.10
N LYS A 832 -1.44 -30.43 -2.10
CA LYS A 832 -1.04 -30.89 -0.76
C LYS A 832 -2.12 -31.83 -0.17
N LYS A 833 -1.69 -32.95 0.41
CA LYS A 833 -2.48 -34.03 1.06
C LYS A 833 -3.15 -35.07 0.16
N GLU A 834 -3.13 -34.93 -1.16
CA GLU A 834 -3.59 -35.95 -2.09
C GLU A 834 -2.61 -36.04 -3.26
N SER A 835 -1.89 -37.16 -3.38
CA SER A 835 -1.34 -37.52 -4.68
C SER A 835 -2.54 -37.86 -5.57
N LEU A 836 -2.90 -36.97 -6.49
CA LEU A 836 -3.75 -37.36 -7.60
C LEU A 836 -3.08 -38.60 -8.22
N ASP A 837 -3.83 -39.70 -8.31
CA ASP A 837 -3.40 -40.87 -9.07
C ASP A 837 -2.99 -40.36 -10.45
N ILE A 838 -1.72 -40.57 -10.80
CA ILE A 838 -1.07 -40.02 -11.98
C ILE A 838 -1.75 -40.65 -13.21
N GLN A 839 -2.84 -40.04 -13.69
CA GLN A 839 -3.40 -40.35 -14.99
C GLN A 839 -3.53 -39.12 -15.91
N ASP A 840 -3.61 -37.89 -15.37
CA ASP A 840 -3.86 -36.71 -16.22
C ASP A 840 -2.79 -35.62 -16.11
N THR A 841 -1.90 -35.59 -17.10
CA THR A 841 -1.07 -34.43 -17.42
C THR A 841 -1.95 -33.30 -17.96
N TYR A 842 -1.79 -32.09 -17.43
CA TYR A 842 -2.47 -30.89 -17.90
C TYR A 842 -1.64 -30.20 -18.98
N TYR A 843 -2.32 -29.68 -20.01
CA TYR A 843 -1.69 -29.08 -21.18
C TYR A 843 -1.95 -27.58 -21.14
N GLY A 844 -0.93 -26.79 -20.82
CA GLY A 844 -0.98 -25.33 -20.80
C GLY A 844 -0.09 -24.69 -21.86
N MET A 845 -0.16 -23.37 -21.94
CA MET A 845 0.70 -22.62 -22.83
C MET A 845 1.13 -21.27 -22.26
N GLY A 846 2.28 -20.80 -22.71
CA GLY A 846 2.78 -19.45 -22.49
C GLY A 846 3.18 -18.81 -23.81
N LEU A 847 2.64 -17.63 -24.09
CA LEU A 847 2.99 -16.80 -25.24
C LEU A 847 3.89 -15.67 -24.77
N ALA A 848 5.13 -15.66 -25.23
CA ALA A 848 6.13 -14.66 -24.90
C ALA A 848 6.39 -13.77 -26.12
N PHE A 849 6.13 -12.48 -25.98
CA PHE A 849 6.25 -11.53 -27.09
C PHE A 849 7.50 -10.65 -26.90
N PRO A 850 8.28 -10.42 -27.98
CA PRO A 850 9.43 -9.51 -27.92
C PRO A 850 8.99 -8.08 -27.57
N SER A 851 9.87 -7.32 -26.93
CA SER A 851 9.69 -5.88 -26.70
C SER A 851 9.97 -5.09 -27.98
N SER A 852 9.49 -3.85 -28.12
CA SER A 852 9.88 -3.00 -29.25
C SER A 852 11.16 -2.20 -29.01
N ASN A 853 11.60 -2.04 -27.75
CA ASN A 853 12.72 -1.18 -27.34
C ASN A 853 13.74 -1.93 -26.45
N GLU A 854 15.02 -1.55 -26.53
CA GLU A 854 16.00 -1.80 -25.45
C GLU A 854 16.18 -0.54 -24.59
N PRO A 855 16.36 -0.66 -23.26
CA PRO A 855 16.20 -1.86 -22.43
C PRO A 855 14.71 -2.09 -22.08
N TYR A 856 14.41 -3.29 -21.57
CA TYR A 856 13.10 -3.73 -21.05
C TYR A 856 12.20 -2.57 -20.58
N ASP A 857 11.27 -2.19 -21.45
CA ASP A 857 10.33 -1.11 -21.21
C ASP A 857 8.95 -1.68 -20.88
N ARG A 858 8.51 -1.50 -19.64
CA ARG A 858 7.18 -1.95 -19.16
C ARG A 858 6.02 -1.16 -19.78
N SER A 859 6.31 -0.09 -20.52
CA SER A 859 5.34 0.94 -20.90
C SER A 859 4.76 0.82 -22.31
N ILE A 860 5.20 -0.15 -23.12
CA ILE A 860 4.75 -0.18 -24.51
C ILE A 860 3.29 -0.66 -24.55
N GLU A 861 2.44 0.13 -25.20
CA GLU A 861 1.02 -0.13 -25.48
C GLU A 861 0.83 -0.51 -26.97
N LYS A 862 0.25 -1.69 -27.24
CA LYS A 862 -0.87 -1.94 -28.18
C LYS A 862 -1.27 -3.43 -28.25
N ASN A 863 -2.59 -3.68 -28.14
CA ASN A 863 -3.40 -4.85 -28.56
C ASN A 863 -3.64 -6.05 -27.62
N ARG A 864 -4.68 -5.91 -26.74
CA ARG A 864 -5.47 -6.92 -26.00
C ARG A 864 -6.66 -6.25 -25.29
N LYS A 865 -7.92 -6.60 -25.58
CA LYS A 865 -9.07 -5.99 -24.88
C LYS A 865 -9.06 -6.26 -23.36
N VAL A 866 -8.88 -5.21 -22.57
CA VAL A 866 -9.06 -5.10 -21.12
C VAL A 866 -9.85 -3.83 -20.86
N ARG A 867 -10.79 -3.88 -19.92
CA ARG A 867 -11.60 -2.71 -19.58
C ARG A 867 -10.76 -1.70 -18.80
N TYR A 868 -10.73 -0.47 -19.29
CA TYR A 868 -10.19 0.68 -18.57
C TYR A 868 -11.33 1.64 -18.26
N VAL A 869 -11.21 2.35 -17.15
CA VAL A 869 -11.99 3.57 -16.89
C VAL A 869 -11.11 4.75 -17.28
N LEU A 870 -11.61 5.59 -18.18
CA LEU A 870 -10.84 6.66 -18.81
C LEU A 870 -11.41 7.99 -18.45
N ASN A 871 -10.55 8.98 -18.21
CA ASN A 871 -11.02 10.33 -17.99
C ASN A 871 -11.40 11.03 -19.32
N ARG A 872 -12.19 12.11 -19.22
CA ARG A 872 -12.71 12.90 -20.33
C ARG A 872 -11.62 13.34 -21.30
N ARG A 873 -10.49 13.82 -20.78
CA ARG A 873 -9.35 14.24 -21.61
C ARG A 873 -8.84 13.10 -22.49
N LYS A 874 -8.79 11.87 -21.96
CA LYS A 874 -8.36 10.72 -22.73
C LYS A 874 -9.38 10.28 -23.78
N LEU A 875 -10.67 10.52 -23.54
CA LEU A 875 -11.73 10.35 -24.53
C LEU A 875 -11.61 11.37 -25.67
N GLU A 876 -11.28 12.63 -25.35
CA GLU A 876 -11.01 13.69 -26.34
C GLU A 876 -9.76 13.37 -27.18
N GLU A 877 -8.64 12.96 -26.57
CA GLU A 877 -7.41 12.57 -27.28
C GLU A 877 -7.62 11.45 -28.30
N GLU A 878 -8.61 10.60 -28.05
CA GLU A 878 -8.92 9.45 -28.92
C GLU A 878 -10.13 9.68 -29.82
N GLY A 879 -10.69 10.90 -29.83
CA GLY A 879 -11.78 11.28 -30.73
C GLY A 879 -13.13 10.61 -30.42
N PHE A 880 -13.35 10.18 -29.17
CA PHE A 880 -14.63 9.64 -28.71
C PHE A 880 -15.64 10.73 -28.31
N LEU A 881 -15.20 11.97 -28.15
CA LEU A 881 -16.03 13.14 -27.94
C LEU A 881 -15.82 14.09 -29.14
N GLU A 882 -16.87 14.39 -29.88
CA GLU A 882 -16.84 15.40 -30.93
C GLU A 882 -16.61 16.79 -30.30
N TYR A 883 -15.83 17.63 -30.97
CA TYR A 883 -15.74 19.05 -30.62
C TYR A 883 -17.13 19.65 -30.85
N GLU A 884 -17.84 20.00 -29.77
CA GLU A 884 -18.77 21.12 -29.86
C GLU A 884 -17.87 22.35 -30.01
N GLU A 885 -17.60 22.74 -31.26
CA GLU A 885 -17.21 24.12 -31.52
C GLU A 885 -18.35 24.98 -30.97
N ASP A 886 -18.06 25.77 -29.94
CA ASP A 886 -18.88 26.91 -29.60
C ASP A 886 -18.93 27.78 -30.86
N ASP A 887 -20.04 27.66 -31.61
CA ASP A 887 -20.42 28.62 -32.64
C ASP A 887 -20.58 29.97 -31.92
N GLU A 888 -19.48 30.72 -31.78
CA GLU A 888 -19.55 32.17 -31.68
C GLU A 888 -20.19 32.65 -32.98
N ASP A 889 -21.52 32.78 -32.95
CA ASP A 889 -22.29 33.52 -33.94
C ASP A 889 -21.73 34.95 -33.99
N ASP A 890 -20.89 35.18 -35.00
CA ASP A 890 -20.76 36.45 -35.69
C ASP A 890 -22.16 36.86 -36.17
N ASP A 891 -22.85 37.71 -35.42
CA ASP A 891 -23.88 38.59 -35.98
C ASP A 891 -23.97 39.92 -35.22
N ILE A 892 -24.08 40.97 -36.02
CA ILE A 892 -24.02 42.43 -35.75
C ILE A 892 -25.03 42.94 -34.73
#